data_AF-A0A6B2C6R7-F1
#
_entry.id   AF-A0A6B2C6R7-F1
#
_cell.length_a   1.000
_cell.length_b   1.000
_cell.length_c   1.000
_cell.angle_alpha   90.00
_cell.angle_beta   90.00
_cell.angle_gamma   90.00
#
_symmetry.space_group_name_H-M   'P 1'
#
loop_
_entity.id
_entity.type
_entity.pdbx_description
1 polymer ?
#
loop_
_entity_poly.entity_id
_entity_poly.type
_entity_poly.pdbx_seq_one_letter_code
_entity_poly.pdbx_strand_id
1 'polypeptide(L)'
;MFRDKDLIIITISMIIFMILMNSLYGLTVNSQAVKPSYGGVLVVGIPSEPPNLVLTGAPTWTYYQVVTPMCNSLIDFDPNTLEWVPDLAESWKIDVSPDGKMNVTFYLVKNATWHDGVPFTSQDVKFSYEVIGPKFNSFIASMWRYLEGIDTPDNYTVVFRFNTTWGLILYPGYFGGSGTCISPKHLYEGTDIMTNPYNVHPVGTGPFKFKEWVKGQYIALERNPNYWKKGLPYLDGIIFKIIPSSSAMAMALQKGEIDFVWNYGLSMSDAVTLERMIKEGKLPFLKVWFFPSPGGSIDFLGFNLHPEGPAPLKDVRVRKAIAMAINRTAIAELVYYGKVEPLSKIVPNVPATKMFMPTAKQPDYNPDEANKLLDEAGYKRGPDGIRFRLRLTIDSTSYPWYVQEAQLIRDFLRQVGIDVQIITLDTAAWHQTVFRNWDFDMSIFPFVEGPGPAYIIQYFTKRGIVRASWSNAMGYDDPKADEYLFAAEKTVNKTEQIELVRKALDIITEDQPGVWIVSRTFVAALNTKFSDALQPGVWENGWGTAYMRPEKVFMLTTMTTTTPSPTPSPISPTPSITPMTTYTTTTTTAPVTSPTSPITTPTTTPVTPGISTETIIAIVVVAIIVIAGLGIYLARRRK
;
A
#
# COMPACT_ATOMS: atom_id res chain seq x y z
N MET A 1 35.26 63.84 7.52
CA MET A 1 35.95 62.53 7.55
C MET A 1 34.92 61.46 7.88
N PHE A 2 34.08 61.13 6.91
CA PHE A 2 33.18 60.00 6.95
C PHE A 2 33.46 59.20 5.68
N ARG A 3 33.16 57.90 5.72
CA ARG A 3 33.01 57.01 4.55
C ARG A 3 34.24 56.25 4.06
N ASP A 4 34.71 55.33 4.90
CA ASP A 4 35.12 54.00 4.41
C ASP A 4 34.15 52.93 4.93
N LYS A 5 33.76 53.02 6.21
CA LYS A 5 32.80 52.07 6.82
C LYS A 5 31.40 52.13 6.21
N ASP A 6 30.91 53.33 5.89
CA ASP A 6 29.59 53.48 5.27
C ASP A 6 29.57 52.95 3.82
N LEU A 7 30.69 53.05 3.10
CA LEU A 7 30.82 52.55 1.73
C LEU A 7 30.86 51.01 1.72
N ILE A 8 31.49 50.40 2.71
CA ILE A 8 31.48 48.93 2.92
C ILE A 8 30.07 48.45 3.26
N ILE A 9 29.34 49.16 4.13
CA ILE A 9 27.96 48.79 4.50
C ILE A 9 27.01 48.90 3.30
N ILE A 10 27.14 49.95 2.48
CA ILE A 10 26.32 50.12 1.27
C ILE A 10 26.64 49.02 0.25
N THR A 11 27.92 48.70 0.04
CA THR A 11 28.34 47.64 -0.89
C THR A 11 27.84 46.27 -0.45
N ILE A 12 27.96 45.93 0.85
CA ILE A 12 27.44 44.67 1.41
C ILE A 12 25.91 44.62 1.30
N SER A 13 25.22 45.74 1.56
CA SER A 13 23.75 45.81 1.44
C SER A 13 23.28 45.63 0.00
N MET A 14 23.99 46.19 -1.00
CA MET A 14 23.69 45.98 -2.41
C MET A 14 23.96 44.55 -2.86
N ILE A 15 25.03 43.90 -2.37
CA ILE A 15 25.31 42.49 -2.66
C ILE A 15 24.23 41.59 -2.05
N ILE A 16 23.83 41.82 -0.80
CA ILE A 16 22.74 41.08 -0.15
C ILE A 16 21.41 41.31 -0.89
N PHE A 17 21.14 42.54 -1.35
CA PHE A 17 19.95 42.85 -2.14
C PHE A 17 19.97 42.16 -3.52
N MET A 18 21.13 42.09 -4.19
CA MET A 18 21.30 41.35 -5.45
C MET A 18 21.17 39.84 -5.27
N ILE A 19 21.67 39.29 -4.16
CA ILE A 19 21.49 37.87 -3.80
C ILE A 19 20.01 37.61 -3.52
N LEU A 20 19.32 38.45 -2.74
CA LEU A 20 17.89 38.34 -2.48
C LEU A 20 17.04 38.48 -3.75
N MET A 21 17.41 39.38 -4.67
CA MET A 21 16.74 39.51 -5.97
C MET A 21 16.98 38.28 -6.85
N ASN A 22 18.19 37.72 -6.91
CA ASN A 22 18.43 36.47 -7.64
C ASN A 22 17.73 35.27 -6.99
N SER A 23 17.58 35.24 -5.67
CA SER A 23 16.76 34.25 -4.96
C SER A 23 15.27 34.41 -5.28
N LEU A 24 14.77 35.66 -5.39
CA LEU A 24 13.39 35.95 -5.79
C LEU A 24 13.12 35.65 -7.28
N TYR A 25 14.10 35.87 -8.17
CA TYR A 25 14.02 35.48 -9.58
C TYR A 25 14.19 33.97 -9.77
N GLY A 26 14.95 33.28 -8.92
CA GLY A 26 15.00 31.81 -8.88
C GLY A 26 13.70 31.17 -8.37
N LEU A 27 12.91 31.89 -7.59
CA LEU A 27 11.58 31.50 -7.11
C LEU A 27 10.46 31.76 -8.13
N THR A 28 10.74 32.46 -9.24
CA THR A 28 9.79 32.73 -10.34
C THR A 28 10.08 31.93 -11.60
N VAL A 29 10.88 30.85 -11.51
CA VAL A 29 10.70 29.71 -12.44
C VAL A 29 9.36 29.09 -12.08
N ASN A 30 8.35 29.70 -12.69
CA ASN A 30 6.98 29.28 -12.71
C ASN A 30 6.96 27.79 -13.10
N SER A 31 6.83 26.91 -12.12
CA SER A 31 6.12 25.65 -12.34
C SER A 31 4.74 26.07 -12.80
N GLN A 32 4.54 26.24 -14.12
CA GLN A 32 3.20 26.25 -14.68
C GLN A 32 2.61 24.90 -14.30
N ALA A 33 1.82 24.88 -13.22
CA ALA A 33 1.04 23.72 -12.86
C ALA A 33 0.19 23.41 -14.09
N VAL A 34 0.43 22.25 -14.72
CA VAL A 34 -0.31 21.83 -15.91
C VAL A 34 -1.79 21.85 -15.54
N LYS A 35 -2.55 22.73 -16.19
CA LYS A 35 -3.97 22.89 -15.88
C LYS A 35 -4.69 21.60 -16.24
N PRO A 36 -5.50 21.01 -15.33
CA PRO A 36 -6.27 19.81 -15.65
C PRO A 36 -7.15 20.01 -16.88
N SER A 37 -7.12 19.06 -17.80
CA SER A 37 -7.93 19.05 -19.02
C SER A 37 -9.04 18.01 -18.92
N TYR A 38 -10.24 18.36 -19.39
CA TYR A 38 -11.34 17.41 -19.49
C TYR A 38 -11.19 16.56 -20.74
N GLY A 39 -11.50 15.28 -20.61
CA GLY A 39 -11.63 14.36 -21.73
C GLY A 39 -10.75 13.11 -21.59
N GLY A 40 -10.98 12.17 -22.49
CA GLY A 40 -10.19 10.95 -22.61
C GLY A 40 -10.72 9.79 -21.78
N VAL A 41 -10.32 8.58 -22.18
CA VAL A 41 -10.70 7.32 -21.54
C VAL A 41 -9.42 6.64 -21.05
N LEU A 42 -9.37 6.34 -19.75
CA LEU A 42 -8.26 5.61 -19.15
C LEU A 42 -8.50 4.12 -19.27
N VAL A 43 -7.59 3.38 -19.92
CA VAL A 43 -7.67 1.91 -19.98
C VAL A 43 -6.79 1.30 -18.89
N VAL A 44 -7.41 0.65 -17.91
CA VAL A 44 -6.75 -0.02 -16.77
C VAL A 44 -6.69 -1.53 -17.00
N GLY A 45 -5.51 -2.13 -16.93
CA GLY A 45 -5.36 -3.59 -16.93
C GLY A 45 -5.59 -4.17 -15.53
N ILE A 46 -6.44 -5.19 -15.42
CA ILE A 46 -6.72 -5.90 -14.16
C ILE A 46 -6.45 -7.41 -14.29
N PRO A 47 -5.89 -8.08 -13.27
CA PRO A 47 -5.47 -9.49 -13.38
C PRO A 47 -6.62 -10.49 -13.23
N SER A 48 -7.79 -10.06 -12.79
CA SER A 48 -8.92 -10.95 -12.53
C SER A 48 -10.24 -10.25 -12.75
N GLU A 49 -11.27 -11.02 -13.07
CA GLU A 49 -12.64 -10.52 -13.11
C GLU A 49 -13.21 -10.46 -11.68
N PRO A 50 -13.80 -9.34 -11.23
CA PRO A 50 -14.49 -9.31 -9.94
C PRO A 50 -15.76 -10.19 -10.00
N PRO A 51 -16.13 -10.89 -8.90
CA PRO A 51 -17.29 -11.80 -8.92
C PRO A 51 -18.63 -11.05 -8.97
N ASN A 52 -18.67 -9.85 -8.40
CA ASN A 52 -19.79 -8.91 -8.39
C ASN A 52 -19.25 -7.48 -8.22
N LEU A 53 -20.14 -6.49 -8.13
CA LEU A 53 -19.86 -5.06 -8.00
C LEU A 53 -20.69 -4.42 -6.86
N VAL A 54 -21.03 -5.19 -5.80
CA VAL A 54 -21.87 -4.74 -4.67
C VAL A 54 -21.21 -3.64 -3.86
N LEU A 55 -21.55 -2.36 -4.05
CA LEU A 55 -20.81 -1.21 -3.49
C LEU A 55 -20.31 -1.40 -2.03
N THR A 56 -21.18 -1.81 -1.10
CA THR A 56 -20.82 -2.18 0.29
C THR A 56 -20.29 -3.64 0.38
N GLY A 57 -19.24 -3.93 -0.39
CA GLY A 57 -18.86 -5.30 -0.76
C GLY A 57 -17.51 -5.81 -0.26
N ALA A 58 -17.16 -7.02 -0.71
CA ALA A 58 -16.04 -7.79 -0.20
C ALA A 58 -14.67 -7.17 -0.50
N PRO A 59 -13.71 -7.28 0.42
CA PRO A 59 -12.48 -6.51 0.38
C PRO A 59 -11.36 -7.10 -0.50
N THR A 60 -11.62 -7.41 -1.78
CA THR A 60 -10.56 -7.92 -2.68
C THR A 60 -9.96 -6.81 -3.53
N TRP A 61 -8.66 -6.90 -3.84
CA TRP A 61 -7.92 -5.81 -4.48
C TRP A 61 -8.47 -5.42 -5.86
N THR A 62 -8.70 -6.39 -6.75
CA THR A 62 -9.24 -6.13 -8.09
C THR A 62 -10.65 -5.55 -8.04
N TYR A 63 -11.46 -6.04 -7.10
CA TYR A 63 -12.80 -5.55 -6.87
C TYR A 63 -12.82 -4.06 -6.51
N TYR A 64 -11.92 -3.62 -5.63
CA TYR A 64 -11.81 -2.22 -5.23
C TYR A 64 -11.46 -1.28 -6.37
N GLN A 65 -10.55 -1.70 -7.26
CA GLN A 65 -10.16 -0.87 -8.41
C GLN A 65 -11.37 -0.52 -9.28
N VAL A 66 -12.29 -1.46 -9.45
CA VAL A 66 -13.47 -1.30 -10.31
C VAL A 66 -14.59 -0.55 -9.60
N VAL A 67 -14.84 -0.84 -8.32
CA VAL A 67 -16.02 -0.33 -7.59
C VAL A 67 -15.83 1.08 -7.03
N THR A 68 -14.64 1.40 -6.52
CA THR A 68 -14.38 2.71 -5.90
C THR A 68 -14.68 3.93 -6.79
N PRO A 69 -14.41 3.93 -8.11
CA PRO A 69 -14.80 5.04 -8.98
C PRO A 69 -16.32 5.30 -9.07
N MET A 70 -17.14 4.32 -8.67
CA MET A 70 -18.61 4.39 -8.77
C MET A 70 -19.28 4.87 -7.48
N CYS A 71 -18.58 4.92 -6.35
CA CYS A 71 -19.19 5.14 -5.05
C CYS A 71 -18.37 6.06 -4.14
N ASN A 72 -18.99 6.48 -3.04
CA ASN A 72 -18.37 7.23 -1.96
C ASN A 72 -18.64 6.53 -0.62
N SER A 73 -17.78 6.81 0.36
CA SER A 73 -17.92 6.33 1.75
C SER A 73 -18.33 7.50 2.66
N LEU A 74 -18.57 7.25 3.96
CA LEU A 74 -18.90 8.35 4.89
C LEU A 74 -17.72 9.33 5.00
N ILE A 75 -16.52 8.80 5.16
CA ILE A 75 -15.28 9.57 5.22
C ILE A 75 -14.28 9.01 4.23
N ASP A 76 -13.26 9.80 3.95
CA ASP A 76 -12.01 9.36 3.35
C ASP A 76 -10.87 9.58 4.35
N PHE A 77 -9.64 9.22 4.00
CA PHE A 77 -8.49 9.38 4.88
C PHE A 77 -7.47 10.35 4.32
N ASP A 78 -6.90 11.17 5.21
CA ASP A 78 -5.68 11.87 4.91
C ASP A 78 -4.59 10.81 4.66
N PRO A 79 -3.96 10.86 3.51
CA PRO A 79 -3.01 9.88 3.04
C PRO A 79 -1.75 9.84 3.91
N ASN A 80 -1.31 11.00 4.39
CA ASN A 80 -0.10 11.10 5.19
C ASN A 80 -0.36 10.85 6.67
N THR A 81 -1.46 11.37 7.22
CA THR A 81 -1.71 11.37 8.66
C THR A 81 -2.70 10.29 9.10
N LEU A 82 -3.43 9.66 8.16
CA LEU A 82 -4.56 8.77 8.43
C LEU A 82 -5.68 9.44 9.24
N GLU A 83 -5.76 10.76 9.23
CA GLU A 83 -6.88 11.47 9.84
C GLU A 83 -8.10 11.36 8.94
N TRP A 84 -9.28 11.36 9.54
CA TRP A 84 -10.52 11.36 8.75
C TRP A 84 -10.61 12.68 7.98
N VAL A 85 -11.00 12.60 6.72
CA VAL A 85 -11.32 13.76 5.88
C VAL A 85 -12.74 13.61 5.29
N PRO A 86 -13.44 14.72 5.02
CA PRO A 86 -14.82 14.66 4.52
C PRO A 86 -15.00 13.87 3.21
N ASP A 87 -16.08 13.09 3.16
CA ASP A 87 -16.64 12.53 1.92
C ASP A 87 -18.17 12.69 1.92
N LEU A 88 -18.98 11.62 2.01
CA LEU A 88 -20.44 11.76 2.15
C LEU A 88 -20.84 12.39 3.50
N ALA A 89 -19.97 12.36 4.50
CA ALA A 89 -20.06 13.13 5.73
C ALA A 89 -19.15 14.36 5.66
N GLU A 90 -19.71 15.54 5.95
CA GLU A 90 -18.97 16.80 6.03
C GLU A 90 -18.27 16.99 7.38
N SER A 91 -18.79 16.36 8.43
CA SER A 91 -18.21 16.38 9.77
C SER A 91 -18.70 15.19 10.60
N TRP A 92 -18.05 14.96 11.74
CA TRP A 92 -18.35 13.86 12.65
C TRP A 92 -18.07 14.23 14.10
N LYS A 93 -18.65 13.45 15.01
CA LYS A 93 -18.43 13.54 16.46
C LYS A 93 -18.31 12.13 17.04
N ILE A 94 -17.29 11.92 17.88
CA ILE A 94 -17.10 10.69 18.64
C ILE A 94 -17.31 11.03 20.12
N ASP A 95 -18.35 10.45 20.72
CA ASP A 95 -18.69 10.62 22.13
C ASP A 95 -18.47 9.31 22.86
N VAL A 96 -17.69 9.33 23.94
CA VAL A 96 -17.50 8.17 24.84
C VAL A 96 -18.13 8.50 26.18
N SER A 97 -19.07 7.68 26.62
CA SER A 97 -19.75 7.85 27.91
C SER A 97 -18.91 7.26 29.06
N PRO A 98 -19.14 7.69 30.32
CA PRO A 98 -18.39 7.21 31.47
C PRO A 98 -18.49 5.69 31.72
N ASP A 99 -19.57 5.05 31.26
CA ASP A 99 -19.77 3.59 31.29
C ASP A 99 -19.03 2.85 30.16
N GLY A 100 -18.26 3.57 29.34
CA GLY A 100 -17.43 3.02 28.28
C GLY A 100 -18.20 2.67 27.01
N LYS A 101 -19.45 3.13 26.83
CA LYS A 101 -20.14 3.09 25.53
C LYS A 101 -19.67 4.23 24.64
N MET A 102 -19.91 4.11 23.34
CA MET A 102 -19.46 5.10 22.38
C MET A 102 -20.53 5.37 21.31
N ASN A 103 -20.70 6.62 20.93
CA ASN A 103 -21.49 7.01 19.77
C ASN A 103 -20.60 7.70 18.73
N VAL A 104 -20.76 7.34 17.46
CA VAL A 104 -20.14 8.04 16.33
C VAL A 104 -21.25 8.65 15.49
N THR A 105 -21.33 9.98 15.50
CA THR A 105 -22.32 10.75 14.74
C THR A 105 -21.67 11.32 13.49
N PHE A 106 -22.27 11.11 12.33
CA PHE A 106 -21.86 11.74 11.07
C PHE A 106 -22.95 12.71 10.58
N TYR A 107 -22.51 13.87 10.11
CA TYR A 107 -23.35 14.88 9.46
C TYR A 107 -23.09 14.82 7.96
N LEU A 108 -24.14 14.54 7.18
CA LEU A 108 -24.07 14.18 5.77
C LEU A 108 -24.18 15.41 4.86
N VAL A 109 -23.52 15.33 3.71
CA VAL A 109 -23.67 16.33 2.65
C VAL A 109 -25.10 16.33 2.11
N LYS A 110 -25.64 17.52 1.82
CA LYS A 110 -27.04 17.69 1.37
C LYS A 110 -27.23 17.69 -0.14
N ASN A 111 -26.13 17.71 -0.90
CA ASN A 111 -26.13 17.84 -2.36
C ASN A 111 -25.74 16.54 -3.08
N ALA A 112 -25.48 15.45 -2.36
CA ALA A 112 -25.17 14.16 -2.97
C ALA A 112 -26.45 13.53 -3.55
N THR A 113 -26.30 12.95 -4.74
CA THR A 113 -27.33 12.21 -5.45
C THR A 113 -26.74 10.89 -5.95
N TRP A 114 -27.58 9.88 -6.04
CA TRP A 114 -27.29 8.64 -6.73
C TRP A 114 -27.19 8.89 -8.25
N HIS A 115 -26.57 7.97 -8.99
CA HIS A 115 -26.43 8.09 -10.45
C HIS A 115 -27.77 8.16 -11.20
N ASP A 116 -28.86 7.70 -10.58
CA ASP A 116 -30.24 7.78 -11.08
C ASP A 116 -30.97 9.08 -10.66
N GLY A 117 -30.31 9.97 -9.92
CA GLY A 117 -30.82 11.27 -9.50
C GLY A 117 -31.56 11.27 -8.16
N VAL A 118 -31.78 10.11 -7.52
CA VAL A 118 -32.39 10.06 -6.19
C VAL A 118 -31.45 10.72 -5.15
N PRO A 119 -31.96 11.56 -4.22
CA PRO A 119 -31.12 12.13 -3.16
C PRO A 119 -30.52 11.08 -2.24
N PHE A 120 -29.25 11.25 -1.88
CA PHE A 120 -28.58 10.43 -0.86
C PHE A 120 -29.01 10.87 0.55
N THR A 121 -29.27 9.91 1.45
CA THR A 121 -29.73 10.18 2.82
C THR A 121 -29.12 9.24 3.86
N SER A 122 -29.31 9.57 5.14
CA SER A 122 -28.92 8.74 6.29
C SER A 122 -29.54 7.34 6.28
N GLN A 123 -30.71 7.16 5.65
CA GLN A 123 -31.35 5.85 5.48
C GLN A 123 -30.53 4.91 4.60
N ASP A 124 -29.83 5.44 3.60
CA ASP A 124 -28.94 4.65 2.73
C ASP A 124 -27.74 4.13 3.52
N VAL A 125 -27.18 4.98 4.39
CA VAL A 125 -26.08 4.60 5.28
C VAL A 125 -26.52 3.49 6.21
N LYS A 126 -27.63 3.69 6.93
CA LYS A 126 -28.18 2.68 7.84
C LYS A 126 -28.41 1.36 7.11
N PHE A 127 -29.11 1.38 5.98
CA PHE A 127 -29.37 0.17 5.20
C PHE A 127 -28.10 -0.55 4.75
N SER A 128 -27.10 0.20 4.30
CA SER A 128 -25.82 -0.37 3.85
C SER A 128 -25.09 -1.11 4.96
N TYR A 129 -25.03 -0.54 6.17
CA TYR A 129 -24.33 -1.15 7.30
C TYR A 129 -25.16 -2.24 8.01
N GLU A 130 -26.49 -2.14 8.04
CA GLU A 130 -27.37 -3.12 8.71
C GLU A 130 -27.69 -4.34 7.83
N VAL A 131 -27.85 -4.15 6.52
CA VAL A 131 -28.44 -5.18 5.64
C VAL A 131 -27.43 -5.76 4.66
N ILE A 132 -26.67 -4.91 3.97
CA ILE A 132 -25.73 -5.34 2.91
C ILE A 132 -24.38 -5.73 3.50
N GLY A 133 -23.77 -4.83 4.28
CA GLY A 133 -22.43 -4.97 4.83
C GLY A 133 -22.19 -6.32 5.54
N PRO A 134 -23.06 -6.78 6.45
CA PRO A 134 -22.86 -8.06 7.14
C PRO A 134 -22.81 -9.28 6.22
N LYS A 135 -23.39 -9.20 5.02
CA LYS A 135 -23.45 -10.30 4.04
C LYS A 135 -22.25 -10.30 3.08
N PHE A 136 -21.73 -9.11 2.74
CA PHE A 136 -20.70 -8.97 1.72
C PHE A 136 -19.36 -8.46 2.23
N ASN A 137 -19.29 -7.84 3.41
CA ASN A 137 -18.09 -7.23 3.96
C ASN A 137 -17.79 -7.76 5.37
N SER A 138 -16.69 -8.52 5.48
CA SER A 138 -16.24 -9.13 6.74
C SER A 138 -15.87 -8.11 7.82
N PHE A 139 -15.38 -6.92 7.46
CA PHE A 139 -15.06 -5.86 8.41
C PHE A 139 -16.34 -5.30 9.04
N ILE A 140 -17.33 -4.96 8.21
CA ILE A 140 -18.63 -4.51 8.72
C ILE A 140 -19.30 -5.62 9.55
N ALA A 141 -19.26 -6.87 9.09
CA ALA A 141 -19.77 -8.00 9.87
C ALA A 141 -19.08 -8.14 11.24
N SER A 142 -17.76 -7.89 11.31
CA SER A 142 -17.00 -7.93 12.58
C SER A 142 -17.35 -6.77 13.51
N MET A 143 -17.62 -5.58 12.96
CA MET A 143 -18.02 -4.37 13.69
C MET A 143 -19.36 -4.57 14.43
N TRP A 144 -20.27 -5.39 13.92
CA TRP A 144 -21.55 -5.70 14.56
C TRP A 144 -21.42 -6.38 15.93
N ARG A 145 -20.25 -6.93 16.29
CA ARG A 145 -19.98 -7.41 17.66
C ARG A 145 -19.96 -6.28 18.69
N TYR A 146 -19.67 -5.06 18.24
CA TYR A 146 -19.49 -3.87 19.07
C TYR A 146 -20.63 -2.86 18.90
N LEU A 147 -21.49 -3.00 17.89
CA LEU A 147 -22.64 -2.13 17.66
C LEU A 147 -23.88 -2.56 18.46
N GLU A 148 -24.58 -1.58 19.02
CA GLU A 148 -25.97 -1.72 19.50
C GLU A 148 -27.00 -1.39 18.42
N GLY A 149 -26.66 -0.53 17.46
CA GLY A 149 -27.55 -0.16 16.35
C GLY A 149 -27.16 1.14 15.68
N ILE A 150 -27.91 1.49 14.64
CA ILE A 150 -27.70 2.70 13.85
C ILE A 150 -29.00 3.52 13.82
N ASP A 151 -28.92 4.78 14.24
CA ASP A 151 -30.06 5.70 14.23
C ASP A 151 -29.91 6.76 13.15
N THR A 152 -31.04 7.24 12.65
CA THR A 152 -31.16 8.22 11.57
C THR A 152 -32.18 9.29 12.00
N PRO A 153 -31.82 10.19 12.93
CA PRO A 153 -32.79 11.13 13.52
C PRO A 153 -33.38 12.10 12.49
N ASP A 154 -32.67 12.34 11.39
CA ASP A 154 -33.13 13.08 10.21
C ASP A 154 -32.41 12.55 8.95
N ASN A 155 -32.70 13.12 7.78
CA ASN A 155 -32.16 12.67 6.49
C ASN A 155 -30.64 12.86 6.33
N TYR A 156 -30.00 13.69 7.14
CA TYR A 156 -28.60 14.08 7.00
C TYR A 156 -27.78 13.86 8.27
N THR A 157 -28.31 13.10 9.23
CA THR A 157 -27.60 12.71 10.45
C THR A 157 -27.70 11.20 10.61
N VAL A 158 -26.57 10.54 10.86
CA VAL A 158 -26.51 9.11 11.19
C VAL A 158 -25.68 8.90 12.45
N VAL A 159 -26.17 8.07 13.37
CA VAL A 159 -25.55 7.79 14.66
C VAL A 159 -25.29 6.30 14.79
N PHE A 160 -24.03 5.90 14.82
CA PHE A 160 -23.62 4.55 15.16
C PHE A 160 -23.47 4.44 16.68
N ARG A 161 -24.28 3.59 17.31
CA ARG A 161 -24.23 3.34 18.76
C ARG A 161 -23.44 2.08 19.03
N PHE A 162 -22.40 2.17 19.83
CA PHE A 162 -21.54 1.06 20.23
C PHE A 162 -21.77 0.67 21.68
N ASN A 163 -21.77 -0.64 21.96
CA ASN A 163 -21.91 -1.20 23.30
C ASN A 163 -20.63 -1.05 24.15
N THR A 164 -19.51 -0.69 23.52
CA THR A 164 -18.22 -0.45 24.14
C THR A 164 -17.36 0.47 23.27
N THR A 165 -16.41 1.18 23.86
CA THR A 165 -15.41 1.95 23.12
C THR A 165 -14.59 1.03 22.23
N TRP A 166 -14.49 1.40 20.96
CA TRP A 166 -13.79 0.59 19.97
C TRP A 166 -12.95 1.48 19.05
N GLY A 167 -11.66 1.56 19.35
CA GLY A 167 -10.70 2.43 18.68
C GLY A 167 -10.32 2.01 17.26
N LEU A 168 -10.74 0.82 16.79
CA LEU A 168 -10.46 0.38 15.42
C LEU A 168 -11.20 1.22 14.38
N ILE A 169 -12.28 1.90 14.76
CA ILE A 169 -13.02 2.83 13.90
C ILE A 169 -12.14 3.93 13.32
N LEU A 170 -11.05 4.30 14.01
CA LEU A 170 -10.11 5.35 13.59
C LEU A 170 -9.37 5.03 12.29
N TYR A 171 -9.43 3.79 11.80
CA TYR A 171 -8.65 3.30 10.67
C TYR A 171 -9.53 2.95 9.46
N PRO A 172 -8.94 2.89 8.24
CA PRO A 172 -9.65 2.44 7.04
C PRO A 172 -10.29 1.07 7.20
N GLY A 173 -11.42 0.86 6.53
CA GLY A 173 -12.14 -0.42 6.50
C GLY A 173 -13.45 -0.45 7.29
N TYR A 174 -13.76 0.58 8.08
CA TYR A 174 -15.04 0.70 8.79
C TYR A 174 -15.92 1.82 8.27
N PHE A 175 -15.49 3.08 8.32
CA PHE A 175 -16.30 4.24 7.89
C PHE A 175 -15.82 4.90 6.59
N GLY A 176 -14.55 4.69 6.26
CA GLY A 176 -13.94 5.11 5.01
C GLY A 176 -13.12 3.98 4.42
N GLY A 177 -13.01 4.00 3.10
CA GLY A 177 -12.36 2.94 2.36
C GLY A 177 -13.26 2.26 1.32
N SER A 178 -12.63 1.68 0.30
CA SER A 178 -13.18 0.67 -0.60
C SER A 178 -13.74 -0.47 0.26
N GLY A 179 -14.94 -0.93 -0.09
CA GLY A 179 -15.69 -1.92 0.71
C GLY A 179 -16.66 -1.30 1.72
N THR A 180 -16.45 -0.06 2.17
CA THR A 180 -17.40 0.68 3.04
C THR A 180 -18.21 1.73 2.28
N CYS A 181 -18.18 1.68 0.95
CA CYS A 181 -19.02 2.50 0.10
C CYS A 181 -20.49 2.29 0.45
N ILE A 182 -21.29 3.34 0.31
CA ILE A 182 -22.72 3.27 0.58
C ILE A 182 -23.45 2.70 -0.65
N SER A 183 -24.43 1.84 -0.39
CA SER A 183 -25.32 1.24 -1.37
C SER A 183 -26.72 1.90 -1.36
N PRO A 184 -27.41 1.98 -2.50
CA PRO A 184 -28.69 2.69 -2.63
C PRO A 184 -29.83 1.89 -2.00
N LYS A 185 -30.37 2.35 -0.87
CA LYS A 185 -31.46 1.63 -0.18
C LYS A 185 -32.64 1.36 -1.12
N HIS A 186 -33.03 2.35 -1.91
CA HIS A 186 -34.20 2.29 -2.78
C HIS A 186 -34.14 1.23 -3.89
N LEU A 187 -32.97 0.67 -4.17
CA LEU A 187 -32.77 -0.38 -5.18
C LEU A 187 -32.63 -1.79 -4.59
N TYR A 188 -32.47 -1.89 -3.27
CA TYR A 188 -32.21 -3.13 -2.56
C TYR A 188 -33.31 -3.49 -1.55
N GLU A 189 -33.98 -2.50 -0.95
CA GLU A 189 -35.08 -2.74 0.00
C GLU A 189 -36.19 -3.58 -0.64
N GLY A 190 -36.65 -4.62 0.08
CA GLY A 190 -37.69 -5.53 -0.41
C GLY A 190 -37.23 -6.58 -1.44
N THR A 191 -35.93 -6.66 -1.75
CA THR A 191 -35.36 -7.64 -2.69
C THR A 191 -34.51 -8.71 -1.98
N ASP A 192 -34.18 -9.79 -2.69
CA ASP A 192 -33.10 -10.68 -2.26
C ASP A 192 -31.74 -10.03 -2.59
N ILE A 193 -31.06 -9.56 -1.54
CA ILE A 193 -29.75 -8.89 -1.64
C ILE A 193 -28.71 -9.78 -2.32
N MET A 194 -28.75 -11.10 -2.14
CA MET A 194 -27.73 -12.00 -2.68
C MET A 194 -27.80 -12.09 -4.21
N THR A 195 -28.99 -11.95 -4.77
CA THR A 195 -29.24 -12.08 -6.21
C THR A 195 -29.73 -10.79 -6.86
N ASN A 196 -29.60 -9.65 -6.16
CA ASN A 196 -30.07 -8.37 -6.66
C ASN A 196 -29.35 -7.99 -7.98
N PRO A 197 -30.05 -7.54 -9.03
CA PRO A 197 -29.43 -7.20 -10.32
C PRO A 197 -28.42 -6.05 -10.23
N TYR A 198 -28.54 -5.15 -9.26
CA TYR A 198 -27.58 -4.08 -9.01
C TYR A 198 -26.24 -4.58 -8.44
N ASN A 199 -26.14 -5.87 -8.08
CA ASN A 199 -24.86 -6.53 -7.77
C ASN A 199 -23.95 -6.61 -8.99
N VAL A 200 -24.46 -6.46 -10.22
CA VAL A 200 -23.67 -6.45 -11.46
C VAL A 200 -23.92 -5.23 -12.35
N HIS A 201 -24.86 -4.36 -11.95
CA HIS A 201 -25.19 -3.08 -12.59
C HIS A 201 -25.27 -1.96 -11.55
N PRO A 202 -24.19 -1.66 -10.81
CA PRO A 202 -24.26 -0.81 -9.63
C PRO A 202 -24.66 0.63 -9.96
N VAL A 203 -25.47 1.20 -9.08
CA VAL A 203 -25.82 2.63 -9.03
C VAL A 203 -25.21 3.19 -7.76
N GLY A 204 -24.30 4.15 -7.89
CA GLY A 204 -23.58 4.74 -6.78
C GLY A 204 -23.73 6.26 -6.70
N THR A 205 -22.92 6.90 -5.87
CA THR A 205 -22.84 8.37 -5.71
C THR A 205 -21.57 8.95 -6.34
N GLY A 206 -20.70 8.09 -6.88
CA GLY A 206 -19.34 8.42 -7.29
C GLY A 206 -19.21 9.17 -8.61
N PRO A 207 -17.97 9.52 -8.97
CA PRO A 207 -17.62 10.31 -10.15
C PRO A 207 -17.83 9.59 -11.49
N PHE A 208 -17.89 8.26 -11.51
CA PHE A 208 -18.18 7.47 -12.71
C PHE A 208 -19.40 6.58 -12.49
N LYS A 209 -20.15 6.32 -13.56
CA LYS A 209 -21.32 5.45 -13.58
C LYS A 209 -20.97 4.15 -14.30
N PHE A 210 -21.60 3.05 -13.89
CA PHE A 210 -21.55 1.81 -14.64
C PHE A 210 -22.08 2.03 -16.08
N LYS A 211 -21.34 1.55 -17.08
CA LYS A 211 -21.78 1.58 -18.49
C LYS A 211 -22.08 0.17 -18.98
N GLU A 212 -21.10 -0.72 -18.94
CA GLU A 212 -21.24 -2.10 -19.43
C GLU A 212 -20.22 -3.05 -18.81
N TRP A 213 -20.54 -4.34 -18.82
CA TRP A 213 -19.66 -5.42 -18.42
C TRP A 213 -19.74 -6.56 -19.43
N VAL A 214 -18.68 -6.70 -20.23
CA VAL A 214 -18.50 -7.82 -21.14
C VAL A 214 -17.68 -8.89 -20.41
N LYS A 215 -18.36 -9.95 -19.97
CA LYS A 215 -17.78 -11.00 -19.12
C LYS A 215 -16.49 -11.58 -19.72
N GLY A 216 -15.47 -11.74 -18.88
CA GLY A 216 -14.14 -12.20 -19.27
C GLY A 216 -13.32 -11.25 -20.14
N GLN A 217 -13.85 -10.08 -20.54
CA GLN A 217 -13.16 -9.11 -21.39
C GLN A 217 -12.90 -7.78 -20.68
N TYR A 218 -13.95 -7.03 -20.34
CA TYR A 218 -13.79 -5.72 -19.73
C TYR A 218 -15.03 -5.22 -18.98
N ILE A 219 -14.81 -4.23 -18.11
CA ILE A 219 -15.86 -3.43 -17.45
C ILE A 219 -15.63 -1.97 -17.84
N ALA A 220 -16.64 -1.30 -18.37
CA ALA A 220 -16.55 0.11 -18.76
C ALA A 220 -17.41 0.99 -17.84
N LEU A 221 -16.83 2.12 -17.46
CA LEU A 221 -17.47 3.18 -16.71
C LEU A 221 -17.49 4.46 -17.54
N GLU A 222 -18.54 5.26 -17.37
CA GLU A 222 -18.67 6.58 -18.01
C GLU A 222 -18.71 7.69 -16.96
N ARG A 223 -18.33 8.91 -17.34
CA ARG A 223 -18.40 10.11 -16.50
C ARG A 223 -19.81 10.28 -15.89
N ASN A 224 -19.86 10.62 -14.60
CA ASN A 224 -21.06 11.18 -13.96
C ASN A 224 -21.05 12.72 -14.13
N PRO A 225 -21.83 13.32 -15.06
CA PRO A 225 -21.87 14.76 -15.23
C PRO A 225 -22.51 15.50 -14.04
N ASN A 226 -23.28 14.78 -13.22
CA ASN A 226 -23.99 15.31 -12.07
C ASN A 226 -23.27 15.03 -10.74
N TYR A 227 -21.98 14.67 -10.79
CA TYR A 227 -21.22 14.39 -9.57
C TYR A 227 -21.27 15.59 -8.60
N TRP A 228 -21.53 15.27 -7.34
CA TRP A 228 -21.83 16.27 -6.32
C TRP A 228 -20.60 17.08 -5.90
N LYS A 229 -19.38 16.55 -6.08
CA LYS A 229 -18.12 17.31 -6.00
C LYS A 229 -17.87 18.00 -7.34
N LYS A 230 -18.15 19.31 -7.39
CA LYS A 230 -18.06 20.11 -8.62
C LYS A 230 -16.65 20.12 -9.21
N GLY A 231 -16.57 20.09 -10.55
CA GLY A 231 -15.32 20.13 -11.31
C GLY A 231 -14.62 18.78 -11.49
N LEU A 232 -15.27 17.67 -11.09
CA LEU A 232 -14.76 16.31 -11.20
C LEU A 232 -15.84 15.38 -11.80
N PRO A 233 -15.45 14.23 -12.39
CA PRO A 233 -14.07 13.84 -12.74
C PRO A 233 -13.55 14.61 -13.97
N TYR A 234 -12.26 14.50 -14.32
CA TYR A 234 -11.76 15.06 -15.59
C TYR A 234 -11.89 14.10 -16.78
N LEU A 235 -11.85 12.78 -16.58
CA LEU A 235 -11.96 11.78 -17.66
C LEU A 235 -13.41 11.57 -18.14
N ASP A 236 -13.58 11.17 -19.39
CA ASP A 236 -14.87 10.77 -19.98
C ASP A 236 -15.29 9.36 -19.58
N GLY A 237 -14.33 8.50 -19.24
CA GLY A 237 -14.60 7.14 -18.80
C GLY A 237 -13.35 6.36 -18.40
N ILE A 238 -13.58 5.15 -17.91
CA ILE A 238 -12.54 4.19 -17.52
C ILE A 238 -12.93 2.83 -18.10
N ILE A 239 -11.96 2.11 -18.68
CA ILE A 239 -12.15 0.73 -19.13
C ILE A 239 -11.22 -0.16 -18.32
N PHE A 240 -11.76 -1.08 -17.54
CA PHE A 240 -11.02 -2.12 -16.85
C PHE A 240 -10.94 -3.37 -17.73
N LYS A 241 -9.80 -3.59 -18.39
CA LYS A 241 -9.54 -4.73 -19.27
C LYS A 241 -8.98 -5.91 -18.47
N ILE A 242 -9.60 -7.08 -18.58
CA ILE A 242 -9.23 -8.28 -17.83
C ILE A 242 -8.09 -9.00 -18.56
N ILE A 243 -6.90 -9.05 -17.93
CA ILE A 243 -5.69 -9.67 -18.48
C ILE A 243 -4.99 -10.48 -17.38
N PRO A 244 -5.29 -11.79 -17.23
CA PRO A 244 -4.77 -12.58 -16.11
C PRO A 244 -3.26 -12.84 -16.10
N SER A 245 -2.62 -12.81 -17.27
CA SER A 245 -1.17 -13.05 -17.39
C SER A 245 -0.40 -11.74 -17.20
N SER A 246 0.52 -11.71 -16.21
CA SER A 246 1.38 -10.54 -15.97
C SER A 246 2.24 -10.19 -17.18
N SER A 247 2.78 -11.20 -17.88
CA SER A 247 3.57 -11.00 -19.09
C SER A 247 2.73 -10.44 -20.24
N ALA A 248 1.47 -10.88 -20.38
CA ALA A 248 0.54 -10.31 -21.36
C ALA A 248 0.19 -8.86 -21.00
N MET A 249 0.03 -8.56 -19.71
CA MET A 249 -0.22 -7.19 -19.24
C MET A 249 0.96 -6.27 -19.52
N ALA A 250 2.19 -6.74 -19.29
CA ALA A 250 3.42 -6.03 -19.64
C ALA A 250 3.54 -5.77 -21.16
N MET A 251 3.15 -6.73 -22.01
CA MET A 251 3.11 -6.53 -23.46
C MET A 251 2.03 -5.52 -23.88
N ALA A 252 0.85 -5.54 -23.24
CA ALA A 252 -0.21 -4.59 -23.53
C ALA A 252 0.22 -3.15 -23.19
N LEU A 253 0.93 -2.94 -22.07
CA LEU A 253 1.55 -1.65 -21.74
C LEU A 253 2.56 -1.21 -22.81
N GLN A 254 3.45 -2.10 -23.23
CA GLN A 254 4.45 -1.82 -24.26
C GLN A 254 3.83 -1.40 -25.60
N LYS A 255 2.64 -1.92 -25.93
CA LYS A 255 1.91 -1.57 -27.15
C LYS A 255 1.01 -0.35 -26.99
N GLY A 256 0.87 0.19 -25.77
CA GLY A 256 -0.09 1.26 -25.47
C GLY A 256 -1.55 0.82 -25.55
N GLU A 257 -1.83 -0.49 -25.48
CA GLU A 257 -3.20 -1.03 -25.47
C GLU A 257 -3.90 -0.84 -24.12
N ILE A 258 -3.12 -0.67 -23.06
CA ILE A 258 -3.57 -0.26 -21.73
C ILE A 258 -2.70 0.91 -21.25
N ASP A 259 -3.30 1.77 -20.44
CA ASP A 259 -2.70 3.02 -19.99
C ASP A 259 -2.22 2.95 -18.56
N PHE A 260 -2.82 2.09 -17.75
CA PHE A 260 -2.47 1.94 -16.35
C PHE A 260 -2.56 0.50 -15.92
N VAL A 261 -1.60 0.10 -15.10
CA VAL A 261 -1.66 -1.14 -14.36
C VAL A 261 -1.37 -0.80 -12.92
N TRP A 262 -2.31 -1.18 -12.06
CA TRP A 262 -2.12 -1.13 -10.62
C TRP A 262 -1.54 -2.46 -10.12
N ASN A 263 -1.20 -2.49 -8.85
CA ASN A 263 -0.70 -3.63 -8.08
C ASN A 263 -1.23 -5.01 -8.54
N TYR A 264 -0.41 -6.05 -8.36
CA TYR A 264 -0.64 -7.45 -8.76
C TYR A 264 -0.84 -7.69 -10.27
N GLY A 265 -0.97 -6.65 -11.10
CA GLY A 265 -1.04 -6.78 -12.55
C GLY A 265 0.31 -7.07 -13.22
N LEU A 266 1.41 -6.64 -12.60
CA LEU A 266 2.77 -6.92 -13.06
C LEU A 266 3.53 -7.77 -12.04
N SER A 267 4.30 -8.73 -12.55
CA SER A 267 5.32 -9.39 -11.74
C SER A 267 6.51 -8.44 -11.51
N MET A 268 7.29 -8.68 -10.45
CA MET A 268 8.48 -7.88 -10.16
C MET A 268 9.50 -7.92 -11.32
N SER A 269 9.71 -9.09 -11.93
CA SER A 269 10.63 -9.27 -13.05
C SER A 269 10.16 -8.57 -14.33
N ASP A 270 8.86 -8.62 -14.63
CA ASP A 270 8.26 -7.89 -15.75
C ASP A 270 8.44 -6.38 -15.54
N ALA A 271 8.18 -5.89 -14.32
CA ALA A 271 8.33 -4.49 -13.95
C ALA A 271 9.79 -3.99 -14.08
N VAL A 272 10.76 -4.77 -13.62
CA VAL A 272 12.19 -4.46 -13.76
C VAL A 272 12.60 -4.43 -15.23
N THR A 273 12.04 -5.33 -16.05
CA THR A 273 12.25 -5.33 -17.50
C THR A 273 11.70 -4.07 -18.15
N LEU A 274 10.48 -3.66 -17.81
CA LEU A 274 9.88 -2.40 -18.28
C LEU A 274 10.70 -1.19 -17.85
N GLU A 275 11.14 -1.11 -16.58
CA GLU A 275 12.00 -0.04 -16.08
C GLU A 275 13.30 0.06 -16.88
N ARG A 276 13.95 -1.08 -17.18
CA ARG A 276 15.15 -1.11 -18.02
C ARG A 276 14.87 -0.61 -19.43
N MET A 277 13.78 -1.05 -20.07
CA MET A 277 13.40 -0.59 -21.42
C MET A 277 13.10 0.91 -21.47
N ILE A 278 12.49 1.46 -20.41
CA ILE A 278 12.26 2.91 -20.26
C ILE A 278 13.60 3.64 -20.19
N LYS A 279 14.55 3.19 -19.36
CA LYS A 279 15.90 3.76 -19.24
C LYS A 279 16.70 3.69 -20.55
N GLU A 280 16.48 2.65 -21.35
CA GLU A 280 17.06 2.49 -22.70
C GLU A 280 16.37 3.34 -23.78
N GLY A 281 15.34 4.11 -23.43
CA GLY A 281 14.60 4.96 -24.37
C GLY A 281 13.65 4.21 -25.30
N LYS A 282 13.38 2.92 -25.06
CA LYS A 282 12.49 2.08 -25.89
C LYS A 282 11.01 2.33 -25.60
N LEU A 283 10.68 2.81 -24.40
CA LEU A 283 9.31 3.06 -23.94
C LEU A 283 9.20 4.45 -23.29
N PRO A 284 9.50 5.55 -24.00
CA PRO A 284 9.54 6.89 -23.41
C PRO A 284 8.16 7.41 -22.93
N PHE A 285 7.08 6.75 -23.36
CA PHE A 285 5.71 7.05 -22.98
C PHE A 285 5.23 6.29 -21.74
N LEU A 286 6.09 5.48 -21.10
CA LEU A 286 5.74 4.76 -19.87
C LEU A 286 6.56 5.22 -18.68
N LYS A 287 5.93 5.20 -17.52
CA LYS A 287 6.55 5.34 -16.20
C LYS A 287 6.23 4.09 -15.39
N VAL A 288 7.21 3.55 -14.68
CA VAL A 288 7.05 2.43 -13.75
C VAL A 288 7.44 2.89 -12.37
N TRP A 289 6.64 2.49 -11.38
CA TRP A 289 6.90 2.76 -9.97
C TRP A 289 7.07 1.46 -9.20
N PHE A 290 8.02 1.49 -8.29
CA PHE A 290 8.22 0.51 -7.23
C PHE A 290 8.02 1.25 -5.92
N PHE A 291 7.10 0.78 -5.10
CA PHE A 291 6.75 1.44 -3.84
C PHE A 291 6.46 0.39 -2.75
N PRO A 292 6.90 0.62 -1.51
CA PRO A 292 6.58 -0.27 -0.41
C PRO A 292 5.08 -0.49 -0.27
N SER A 293 4.69 -1.70 0.15
CA SER A 293 3.30 -2.03 0.43
C SER A 293 2.77 -1.03 1.45
N PRO A 294 1.75 -0.26 1.10
CA PRO A 294 1.37 0.87 1.93
C PRO A 294 0.61 0.47 3.19
N GLY A 295 -0.03 -0.70 3.16
CA GLY A 295 -0.55 -1.38 4.36
C GLY A 295 0.52 -2.06 5.23
N GLY A 296 1.81 -1.85 4.97
CA GLY A 296 2.89 -2.50 5.72
C GLY A 296 2.94 -4.00 5.52
N SER A 297 2.86 -4.47 4.27
CA SER A 297 3.03 -5.90 3.98
C SER A 297 4.50 -6.27 4.04
N ILE A 298 4.80 -7.40 4.63
CA ILE A 298 6.15 -7.87 4.90
C ILE A 298 6.27 -9.36 4.57
N ASP A 299 7.50 -9.80 4.34
CA ASP A 299 7.85 -11.21 4.46
C ASP A 299 8.44 -11.45 5.85
N PHE A 300 7.82 -12.35 6.59
CA PHE A 300 8.15 -12.60 7.99
C PHE A 300 8.41 -14.09 8.22
N LEU A 301 9.62 -14.44 8.65
CA LEU A 301 9.98 -15.80 9.05
C LEU A 301 9.49 -16.06 10.48
N GLY A 302 8.29 -16.60 10.65
CA GLY A 302 7.74 -16.90 11.97
C GLY A 302 8.24 -18.23 12.53
N PHE A 303 8.39 -18.29 13.85
CA PHE A 303 8.84 -19.47 14.58
C PHE A 303 7.69 -20.16 15.30
N ASN A 304 7.68 -21.49 15.35
CA ASN A 304 6.69 -22.24 16.13
C ASN A 304 7.05 -22.22 17.63
N LEU A 305 6.34 -21.37 18.37
CA LEU A 305 6.48 -21.15 19.81
C LEU A 305 5.49 -21.95 20.66
N HIS A 306 4.56 -22.71 20.08
CA HIS A 306 3.68 -23.64 20.82
C HIS A 306 4.45 -24.63 21.68
N PRO A 307 3.93 -25.11 22.83
CA PRO A 307 4.67 -26.05 23.70
C PRO A 307 5.30 -27.26 22.98
N GLU A 308 4.61 -27.81 21.97
CA GLU A 308 5.06 -28.96 21.15
C GLU A 308 6.01 -28.57 19.99
N GLY A 309 6.29 -27.28 19.80
CA GLY A 309 7.19 -26.77 18.78
C GLY A 309 8.67 -27.05 19.09
N PRO A 310 9.60 -26.73 18.17
CA PRO A 310 11.01 -27.08 18.30
C PRO A 310 11.66 -26.49 19.55
N ALA A 311 12.34 -27.33 20.33
CA ALA A 311 13.03 -26.93 21.56
C ALA A 311 14.04 -25.76 21.36
N PRO A 312 14.85 -25.71 20.28
CA PRO A 312 15.75 -24.58 20.04
C PRO A 312 15.04 -23.23 19.96
N LEU A 313 13.84 -23.17 19.36
CA LEU A 313 13.12 -21.92 19.15
C LEU A 313 12.46 -21.38 20.44
N LYS A 314 12.44 -22.14 21.53
CA LYS A 314 11.95 -21.67 22.84
C LYS A 314 12.90 -20.67 23.49
N ASP A 315 14.19 -20.77 23.22
CA ASP A 315 15.20 -19.85 23.75
C ASP A 315 15.29 -18.59 22.88
N VAL A 316 15.01 -17.43 23.47
CA VAL A 316 15.10 -16.13 22.79
C VAL A 316 16.50 -15.84 22.23
N ARG A 317 17.55 -16.38 22.87
CA ARG A 317 18.94 -16.24 22.39
C ARG A 317 19.13 -16.94 21.05
N VAL A 318 18.54 -18.12 20.88
CA VAL A 318 18.57 -18.84 19.60
C VAL A 318 17.79 -18.09 18.53
N ARG A 319 16.61 -17.55 18.87
CA ARG A 319 15.80 -16.74 17.95
C ARG A 319 16.56 -15.49 17.48
N LYS A 320 17.21 -14.78 18.40
CA LYS A 320 18.09 -13.63 18.09
C LYS A 320 19.30 -14.04 17.24
N ALA A 321 19.91 -15.19 17.50
CA ALA A 321 21.01 -15.71 16.68
C ALA A 321 20.56 -16.06 15.25
N ILE A 322 19.36 -16.63 15.07
CA ILE A 322 18.76 -16.86 13.74
C ILE A 322 18.57 -15.53 13.00
N ALA A 323 18.06 -14.51 13.69
CA ALA A 323 17.92 -13.17 13.10
C ALA A 323 19.27 -12.57 12.67
N MET A 324 20.32 -12.70 13.50
CA MET A 324 21.68 -12.26 13.18
C MET A 324 22.32 -13.04 12.02
N ALA A 325 21.95 -14.30 11.84
CA ALA A 325 22.51 -15.13 10.78
C ALA A 325 21.93 -14.80 9.40
N ILE A 326 20.75 -14.18 9.29
CA ILE A 326 20.07 -13.94 8.02
C ILE A 326 20.49 -12.58 7.43
N ASN A 327 21.13 -12.60 6.26
CA ASN A 327 21.46 -11.38 5.53
C ASN A 327 20.25 -10.88 4.72
N ARG A 328 19.44 -10.03 5.35
CA ARG A 328 18.24 -9.43 4.76
C ARG A 328 18.54 -8.58 3.52
N THR A 329 19.69 -7.90 3.47
CA THR A 329 20.13 -7.11 2.30
C THR A 329 20.38 -8.00 1.09
N ALA A 330 21.08 -9.13 1.28
CA ALA A 330 21.31 -10.09 0.21
C ALA A 330 19.99 -10.70 -0.30
N ILE A 331 19.02 -10.97 0.58
CA ILE A 331 17.68 -11.41 0.16
C ILE A 331 17.01 -10.34 -0.70
N ALA A 332 17.00 -9.08 -0.26
CA ALA A 332 16.43 -7.96 -1.00
C ALA A 332 17.05 -7.78 -2.40
N GLU A 333 18.36 -7.96 -2.52
CA GLU A 333 19.08 -7.85 -3.79
C GLU A 333 18.83 -9.04 -4.72
N LEU A 334 18.97 -10.26 -4.22
CA LEU A 334 19.01 -11.47 -5.04
C LEU A 334 17.62 -12.02 -5.40
N VAL A 335 16.63 -11.87 -4.50
CA VAL A 335 15.26 -12.36 -4.73
C VAL A 335 14.39 -11.25 -5.33
N TYR A 336 14.60 -10.02 -4.87
CA TYR A 336 13.70 -8.90 -5.15
C TYR A 336 14.37 -7.77 -5.96
N TYR A 337 15.50 -8.05 -6.61
CA TYR A 337 16.19 -7.14 -7.55
C TYR A 337 16.54 -5.77 -6.93
N GLY A 338 16.74 -5.69 -5.62
CA GLY A 338 16.99 -4.46 -4.89
C GLY A 338 15.78 -3.51 -4.85
N LYS A 339 14.56 -4.01 -5.11
CA LYS A 339 13.32 -3.23 -5.14
C LYS A 339 12.53 -3.26 -3.83
N VAL A 340 13.01 -3.98 -2.82
CA VAL A 340 12.38 -4.08 -1.49
C VAL A 340 13.32 -3.56 -0.41
N GLU A 341 12.74 -3.09 0.70
CA GLU A 341 13.50 -2.62 1.85
C GLU A 341 13.82 -3.81 2.78
N PRO A 342 15.10 -4.10 3.11
CA PRO A 342 15.43 -5.02 4.19
C PRO A 342 15.05 -4.41 5.54
N LEU A 343 14.26 -5.13 6.34
CA LEU A 343 13.68 -4.57 7.55
C LEU A 343 14.68 -4.54 8.70
N SER A 344 14.77 -3.42 9.42
CA SER A 344 15.50 -3.33 10.70
C SER A 344 14.57 -3.31 11.92
N LYS A 345 13.26 -3.16 11.69
CA LYS A 345 12.20 -3.10 12.70
C LYS A 345 11.06 -4.02 12.31
N ILE A 346 10.22 -4.36 13.29
CA ILE A 346 9.02 -5.20 13.14
C ILE A 346 8.02 -4.65 12.11
N VAL A 347 7.98 -3.32 11.94
CA VAL A 347 7.11 -2.67 10.95
C VAL A 347 7.93 -1.84 9.97
N PRO A 348 7.54 -1.81 8.66
CA PRO A 348 8.19 -0.95 7.67
C PRO A 348 7.89 0.54 7.94
N ASN A 349 8.69 1.44 7.39
CA ASN A 349 8.41 2.89 7.45
C ASN A 349 7.49 3.32 6.30
N VAL A 350 6.21 2.97 6.42
CA VAL A 350 5.17 3.25 5.40
C VAL A 350 3.97 3.95 6.05
N PRO A 351 3.05 4.53 5.26
CA PRO A 351 1.97 5.35 5.80
C PRO A 351 1.15 4.67 6.90
N ALA A 352 0.94 3.35 6.82
CA ALA A 352 0.12 2.61 7.77
C ALA A 352 0.78 2.46 9.15
N THR A 353 2.10 2.39 9.18
CA THR A 353 2.87 1.94 10.35
C THR A 353 3.85 2.98 10.88
N LYS A 354 4.19 4.00 10.09
CA LYS A 354 5.16 5.05 10.44
C LYS A 354 4.82 5.75 11.77
N MET A 355 3.53 5.92 12.05
CA MET A 355 3.03 6.63 13.22
C MET A 355 3.31 5.90 14.53
N PHE A 356 3.42 4.57 14.52
CA PHE A 356 3.69 3.75 15.70
C PHE A 356 4.99 2.94 15.56
N MET A 357 5.95 3.45 14.77
CA MET A 357 7.27 2.81 14.66
C MET A 357 7.90 2.60 16.04
N PRO A 358 8.32 1.38 16.37
CA PRO A 358 8.95 1.07 17.65
C PRO A 358 10.33 1.70 17.77
N THR A 359 10.82 1.79 19.00
CA THR A 359 12.18 2.20 19.29
C THR A 359 13.15 1.03 19.12
N ALA A 360 12.73 -0.16 19.52
CA ALA A 360 13.48 -1.41 19.39
C ALA A 360 13.76 -1.75 17.92
N LYS A 361 14.88 -2.44 17.72
CA LYS A 361 15.30 -3.00 16.43
C LYS A 361 15.57 -4.48 16.60
N GLN A 362 15.23 -5.26 15.59
CA GLN A 362 15.70 -6.65 15.53
C GLN A 362 17.21 -6.68 15.27
N PRO A 363 17.91 -7.77 15.63
CA PRO A 363 19.35 -7.89 15.42
C PRO A 363 19.79 -7.64 13.97
N ASP A 364 20.96 -7.02 13.82
CA ASP A 364 21.64 -6.84 12.54
C ASP A 364 22.37 -8.12 12.10
N TYR A 365 22.66 -8.22 10.81
CA TYR A 365 23.39 -9.36 10.26
C TYR A 365 24.81 -9.44 10.85
N ASN A 366 25.06 -10.48 11.64
CA ASN A 366 26.34 -10.75 12.28
C ASN A 366 26.46 -12.27 12.57
N PRO A 367 26.93 -13.08 11.61
CA PRO A 367 27.02 -14.53 11.78
C PRO A 367 28.04 -14.96 12.85
N ASP A 368 29.03 -14.11 13.17
CA ASP A 368 30.02 -14.40 14.22
C ASP A 368 29.38 -14.31 15.61
N GLU A 369 28.65 -13.23 15.89
CA GLU A 369 27.91 -13.09 17.15
C GLU A 369 26.78 -14.13 17.24
N ALA A 370 26.15 -14.48 16.12
CA ALA A 370 25.17 -15.59 16.07
C ALA A 370 25.80 -16.92 16.53
N ASN A 371 27.00 -17.27 16.05
CA ASN A 371 27.70 -18.48 16.49
C ASN A 371 27.97 -18.46 17.99
N LYS A 372 28.50 -17.34 18.52
CA LYS A 372 28.79 -17.16 19.94
C LYS A 372 27.53 -17.29 20.80
N LEU A 373 26.44 -16.65 20.40
CA LEU A 373 25.17 -16.69 21.11
C LEU A 373 24.55 -18.10 21.12
N LEU A 374 24.71 -18.86 20.02
CA LEU A 374 24.30 -20.27 19.97
C LEU A 374 25.15 -21.17 20.89
N ASP A 375 26.46 -20.90 21.00
CA ASP A 375 27.34 -21.61 21.93
C ASP A 375 26.99 -21.31 23.40
N GLU A 376 26.72 -20.04 23.74
CA GLU A 376 26.25 -19.61 25.06
C GLU A 376 24.86 -20.15 25.41
N ALA A 377 24.02 -20.37 24.39
CA ALA A 377 22.73 -21.04 24.53
C ALA A 377 22.84 -22.57 24.68
N GLY A 378 24.05 -23.13 24.60
CA GLY A 378 24.32 -24.55 24.78
C GLY A 378 24.21 -25.40 23.51
N TYR A 379 23.92 -24.80 22.35
CA TYR A 379 23.77 -25.49 21.08
C TYR A 379 25.11 -25.61 20.35
N LYS A 380 26.07 -26.33 20.91
CA LYS A 380 27.41 -26.51 20.29
C LYS A 380 27.32 -27.27 18.97
N ARG A 381 28.28 -27.04 18.07
CA ARG A 381 28.38 -27.82 16.82
C ARG A 381 28.69 -29.28 17.13
N GLY A 382 27.96 -30.18 16.48
CA GLY A 382 28.27 -31.60 16.42
C GLY A 382 29.45 -31.91 15.48
N PRO A 383 29.84 -33.19 15.36
CA PRO A 383 30.93 -33.63 14.49
C PRO A 383 30.72 -33.31 13.00
N ASP A 384 29.46 -33.24 12.55
CA ASP A 384 29.06 -32.86 11.20
C ASP A 384 29.00 -31.33 10.99
N GLY A 385 29.38 -30.55 12.01
CA GLY A 385 29.29 -29.09 12.01
C GLY A 385 27.89 -28.55 12.25
N ILE A 386 26.89 -29.41 12.47
CA ILE A 386 25.48 -29.05 12.69
C ILE A 386 25.18 -29.05 14.20
N ARG A 387 24.48 -28.01 14.65
CA ARG A 387 24.01 -27.79 16.03
C ARG A 387 22.64 -28.43 16.23
N PHE A 388 21.72 -28.20 15.29
CA PHE A 388 20.37 -28.77 15.24
C PHE A 388 19.76 -28.60 13.84
N ARG A 389 18.60 -29.22 13.61
CA ARG A 389 17.87 -29.19 12.34
C ARG A 389 16.48 -28.58 12.53
N LEU A 390 15.99 -27.86 11.51
CA LEU A 390 14.65 -27.26 11.48
C LEU A 390 13.98 -27.48 10.11
N ARG A 391 12.65 -27.51 10.09
CA ARG A 391 11.83 -27.47 8.86
C ARG A 391 11.39 -26.04 8.54
N LEU A 392 11.58 -25.61 7.29
CA LEU A 392 11.03 -24.37 6.77
C LEU A 392 9.91 -24.69 5.78
N THR A 393 8.68 -24.51 6.22
CA THR A 393 7.48 -24.79 5.41
C THR A 393 7.04 -23.52 4.68
N ILE A 394 6.85 -23.59 3.36
CA ILE A 394 6.47 -22.44 2.52
C ILE A 394 5.33 -22.78 1.56
N ASP A 395 4.51 -21.76 1.24
CA ASP A 395 3.56 -21.81 0.13
C ASP A 395 4.26 -21.42 -1.16
N SER A 396 4.58 -22.42 -1.99
CA SER A 396 5.25 -22.19 -3.28
C SER A 396 4.29 -21.90 -4.43
N THR A 397 2.97 -21.95 -4.20
CA THR A 397 1.95 -21.73 -5.24
C THR A 397 1.54 -20.26 -5.30
N SER A 398 1.13 -19.69 -4.17
CA SER A 398 0.77 -18.26 -4.12
C SER A 398 1.99 -17.35 -4.03
N TYR A 399 3.11 -17.85 -3.53
CA TYR A 399 4.36 -17.11 -3.32
C TYR A 399 5.57 -17.88 -3.89
N PRO A 400 5.64 -18.07 -5.22
CA PRO A 400 6.70 -18.88 -5.84
C PRO A 400 8.12 -18.37 -5.55
N TRP A 401 8.29 -17.07 -5.30
CA TRP A 401 9.57 -16.48 -4.91
C TRP A 401 10.07 -16.92 -3.53
N TYR A 402 9.20 -17.42 -2.64
CA TYR A 402 9.60 -17.99 -1.35
C TYR A 402 10.53 -19.20 -1.48
N VAL A 403 10.54 -19.89 -2.62
CA VAL A 403 11.51 -20.97 -2.86
C VAL A 403 12.95 -20.43 -2.85
N GLN A 404 13.20 -19.32 -3.54
CA GLN A 404 14.53 -18.71 -3.60
C GLN A 404 14.89 -18.05 -2.26
N GLU A 405 13.93 -17.41 -1.61
CA GLU A 405 14.12 -16.82 -0.28
C GLU A 405 14.45 -17.89 0.79
N ALA A 406 13.72 -19.01 0.81
CA ALA A 406 13.97 -20.12 1.71
C ALA A 406 15.34 -20.79 1.47
N GLN A 407 15.78 -20.88 0.21
CA GLN A 407 17.12 -21.39 -0.13
C GLN A 407 18.22 -20.49 0.43
N LEU A 408 18.10 -19.16 0.29
CA LEU A 408 19.05 -18.22 0.90
C LEU A 408 19.04 -18.30 2.42
N ILE A 409 17.86 -18.36 3.05
CA ILE A 409 17.74 -18.52 4.50
C ILE A 409 18.43 -19.81 4.96
N ARG A 410 18.19 -20.94 4.29
CA ARG A 410 18.88 -22.21 4.58
C ARG A 410 20.39 -22.05 4.49
N ASP A 411 20.89 -21.42 3.44
CA ASP A 411 22.34 -21.29 3.20
C ASP A 411 23.01 -20.37 4.22
N PHE A 412 22.33 -19.30 4.67
CA PHE A 412 22.78 -18.45 5.77
C PHE A 412 22.79 -19.19 7.11
N LEU A 413 21.71 -19.92 7.43
CA LEU A 413 21.60 -20.66 8.68
C LEU A 413 22.61 -21.84 8.75
N ARG A 414 22.94 -22.45 7.61
CA ARG A 414 23.98 -23.47 7.53
C ARG A 414 25.35 -22.95 7.94
N GLN A 415 25.67 -21.68 7.67
CA GLN A 415 26.95 -21.06 8.06
C GLN A 415 27.12 -20.99 9.57
N VAL A 416 26.02 -20.88 10.33
CA VAL A 416 26.04 -20.90 11.81
C VAL A 416 25.75 -22.29 12.39
N GLY A 417 25.67 -23.33 11.54
CA GLY A 417 25.49 -24.71 11.94
C GLY A 417 24.02 -25.13 12.15
N ILE A 418 23.06 -24.42 11.57
CA ILE A 418 21.64 -24.80 11.61
C ILE A 418 21.29 -25.40 10.25
N ASP A 419 20.91 -26.67 10.23
CA ASP A 419 20.48 -27.35 9.00
C ASP A 419 18.98 -27.14 8.77
N VAL A 420 18.59 -26.68 7.58
CA VAL A 420 17.19 -26.36 7.27
C VAL A 420 16.67 -27.22 6.13
N GLN A 421 15.63 -28.00 6.41
CA GLN A 421 14.87 -28.74 5.41
C GLN A 421 13.73 -27.87 4.88
N ILE A 422 13.76 -27.54 3.59
CA ILE A 422 12.69 -26.76 2.95
C ILE A 422 11.54 -27.71 2.56
N ILE A 423 10.33 -27.39 3.01
CA ILE A 423 9.10 -28.10 2.67
C ILE A 423 8.21 -27.19 1.83
N THR A 424 8.07 -27.50 0.55
CA THR A 424 7.19 -26.76 -0.38
C THR A 424 5.81 -27.39 -0.41
N LEU A 425 4.78 -26.58 -0.16
CA LEU A 425 3.38 -27.00 -0.21
C LEU A 425 2.57 -26.10 -1.16
N ASP A 426 1.47 -26.62 -1.70
CA ASP A 426 0.43 -25.77 -2.28
C ASP A 426 -0.29 -24.97 -1.19
N THR A 427 -1.00 -23.89 -1.59
CA THR A 427 -1.64 -22.96 -0.65
C THR A 427 -2.61 -23.64 0.33
N ALA A 428 -3.42 -24.60 -0.14
CA ALA A 428 -4.39 -25.28 0.73
C ALA A 428 -3.68 -26.19 1.74
N ALA A 429 -2.70 -26.97 1.27
CA ALA A 429 -1.86 -27.80 2.13
C ALA A 429 -1.04 -26.96 3.13
N TRP A 430 -0.49 -25.82 2.71
CA TRP A 430 0.23 -24.90 3.59
C TRP A 430 -0.67 -24.34 4.69
N HIS A 431 -1.89 -23.90 4.35
CA HIS A 431 -2.85 -23.46 5.37
C HIS A 431 -3.22 -24.58 6.35
N GLN A 432 -3.43 -25.80 5.86
CA GLN A 432 -3.72 -26.95 6.71
C GLN A 432 -2.56 -27.25 7.66
N THR A 433 -1.34 -27.33 7.14
CA THR A 433 -0.13 -27.66 7.91
C THR A 433 0.22 -26.56 8.91
N VAL A 434 0.29 -25.31 8.46
CA VAL A 434 0.80 -24.19 9.27
C VAL A 434 -0.24 -23.63 10.22
N PHE A 435 -1.48 -23.36 9.77
CA PHE A 435 -2.48 -22.70 10.61
C PHE A 435 -3.43 -23.68 11.31
N ARG A 436 -3.81 -24.79 10.66
CA ARG A 436 -4.77 -25.73 11.25
C ARG A 436 -4.09 -26.77 12.11
N ASN A 437 -2.93 -27.28 11.71
CA ASN A 437 -2.21 -28.32 12.45
C ASN A 437 -1.11 -27.77 13.36
N TRP A 438 -0.54 -26.59 13.04
CA TRP A 438 0.68 -26.06 13.66
C TRP A 438 1.88 -27.01 13.51
N ASP A 439 1.91 -27.78 12.41
CA ASP A 439 2.97 -28.75 12.10
C ASP A 439 4.05 -28.11 11.23
N PHE A 440 4.84 -27.23 11.84
CA PHE A 440 5.97 -26.57 11.20
C PHE A 440 6.99 -26.16 12.28
N ASP A 441 8.22 -25.88 11.87
CA ASP A 441 9.23 -25.35 12.78
C ASP A 441 9.40 -23.84 12.52
N MET A 442 9.55 -23.49 11.25
CA MET A 442 9.52 -22.13 10.73
C MET A 442 8.64 -22.03 9.48
N SER A 443 8.05 -20.87 9.23
CA SER A 443 7.32 -20.58 7.99
C SER A 443 7.50 -19.13 7.59
N ILE A 444 7.54 -18.85 6.29
CA ILE A 444 7.50 -17.47 5.78
C ILE A 444 6.02 -17.07 5.67
N PHE A 445 5.66 -15.93 6.23
CA PHE A 445 4.31 -15.38 6.23
C PHE A 445 4.28 -14.04 5.48
N PRO A 446 3.29 -13.83 4.59
CA PRO A 446 3.07 -12.56 3.88
C PRO A 446 2.22 -11.61 4.74
N PHE A 447 2.64 -11.35 5.99
CA PHE A 447 1.84 -10.57 6.92
C PHE A 447 1.63 -9.12 6.45
N VAL A 448 0.52 -8.55 6.90
CA VAL A 448 0.15 -7.16 6.70
C VAL A 448 -0.04 -6.56 8.07
N GLU A 449 0.78 -5.57 8.44
CA GLU A 449 0.67 -4.94 9.75
C GLU A 449 -0.54 -3.99 9.83
N GLY A 450 -0.92 -3.40 8.69
CA GLY A 450 -2.02 -2.46 8.55
C GLY A 450 -1.86 -1.21 9.42
N PRO A 451 -2.82 -0.30 9.38
CA PRO A 451 -2.85 0.80 10.33
C PRO A 451 -3.56 0.37 11.62
N GLY A 452 -2.97 0.71 12.76
CA GLY A 452 -3.53 0.44 14.08
C GLY A 452 -3.27 -0.97 14.62
N PRO A 453 -3.92 -1.34 15.75
CA PRO A 453 -3.58 -2.57 16.47
C PRO A 453 -4.21 -3.85 15.90
N ALA A 454 -5.15 -3.78 14.95
CA ALA A 454 -6.01 -4.93 14.62
C ALA A 454 -5.23 -6.17 14.14
N TYR A 455 -4.35 -6.02 13.15
CA TYR A 455 -3.56 -7.14 12.62
C TYR A 455 -2.46 -7.56 13.58
N ILE A 456 -1.85 -6.60 14.29
CA ILE A 456 -0.86 -6.90 15.33
C ILE A 456 -1.52 -7.79 16.40
N ILE A 457 -2.75 -7.47 16.82
CA ILE A 457 -3.53 -8.32 17.72
C ILE A 457 -3.78 -9.71 17.10
N GLN A 458 -4.20 -9.76 15.84
CA GLN A 458 -4.51 -11.01 15.15
C GLN A 458 -3.30 -11.95 15.02
N TYR A 459 -2.09 -11.41 14.81
CA TYR A 459 -0.89 -12.20 14.53
C TYR A 459 0.05 -12.39 15.74
N PHE A 460 0.03 -11.50 16.73
CA PHE A 460 1.02 -11.46 17.81
C PHE A 460 0.42 -11.42 19.22
N THR A 461 -0.85 -11.82 19.40
CA THR A 461 -1.44 -11.95 20.75
C THR A 461 -2.04 -13.31 20.98
N LYS A 462 -2.35 -13.59 22.24
CA LYS A 462 -3.08 -14.80 22.64
C LYS A 462 -4.44 -14.94 21.96
N ARG A 463 -5.12 -13.83 21.67
CA ARG A 463 -6.42 -13.83 20.98
C ARG A 463 -6.32 -14.38 19.56
N GLY A 464 -5.15 -14.23 18.94
CA GLY A 464 -4.85 -14.77 17.62
C GLY A 464 -4.53 -16.27 17.62
N ILE A 465 -4.30 -16.90 18.78
CA ILE A 465 -3.91 -18.31 18.87
C ILE A 465 -5.16 -19.19 18.70
N VAL A 466 -5.58 -19.31 17.45
CA VAL A 466 -6.71 -20.13 17.02
C VAL A 466 -6.30 -20.97 15.82
N ARG A 467 -6.92 -22.14 15.64
CA ARG A 467 -6.68 -22.99 14.46
C ARG A 467 -7.47 -22.45 13.27
N ALA A 468 -7.13 -21.26 12.79
CA ALA A 468 -7.75 -20.60 11.64
C ALA A 468 -6.67 -19.99 10.74
N SER A 469 -6.93 -19.91 9.44
CA SER A 469 -6.01 -19.24 8.51
C SER A 469 -5.82 -17.78 8.88
N TRP A 470 -4.63 -17.25 8.65
CA TRP A 470 -4.30 -15.84 8.90
C TRP A 470 -4.46 -15.42 10.36
N SER A 471 -4.15 -16.30 11.31
CA SER A 471 -4.10 -15.97 12.74
C SER A 471 -2.68 -16.18 13.30
N ASN A 472 -2.48 -16.00 14.60
CA ASN A 472 -1.22 -16.29 15.28
C ASN A 472 -0.94 -17.81 15.29
N ALA A 473 -0.42 -18.33 14.17
CA ALA A 473 -0.02 -19.72 14.03
C ALA A 473 1.25 -20.06 14.80
N MET A 474 2.07 -19.05 15.11
CA MET A 474 3.31 -19.20 15.87
C MET A 474 3.06 -19.64 17.31
N GLY A 475 1.92 -19.27 17.90
CA GLY A 475 1.68 -19.51 19.32
C GLY A 475 2.48 -18.55 20.22
N TYR A 476 2.85 -17.38 19.70
CA TYR A 476 3.46 -16.31 20.51
C TYR A 476 2.42 -15.69 21.46
N ASP A 477 2.77 -15.56 22.74
CA ASP A 477 1.92 -14.98 23.80
C ASP A 477 2.83 -14.23 24.77
N ASP A 478 2.67 -12.91 24.87
CA ASP A 478 3.26 -12.10 25.94
C ASP A 478 2.16 -11.29 26.64
N PRO A 479 1.90 -11.53 27.94
CA PRO A 479 0.82 -10.86 28.66
C PRO A 479 0.90 -9.33 28.67
N LYS A 480 2.10 -8.75 28.59
CA LYS A 480 2.28 -7.30 28.65
C LYS A 480 2.07 -6.65 27.30
N ALA A 481 2.53 -7.28 26.21
CA ALA A 481 2.18 -6.87 24.86
C ALA A 481 0.67 -6.96 24.64
N ASP A 482 0.03 -8.05 25.08
CA ASP A 482 -1.41 -8.25 25.04
C ASP A 482 -2.16 -7.14 25.80
N GLU A 483 -1.74 -6.79 27.01
CA GLU A 483 -2.32 -5.69 27.80
C GLU A 483 -2.32 -4.37 27.02
N TYR A 484 -1.18 -4.00 26.42
CA TYR A 484 -1.07 -2.76 25.65
C TYR A 484 -1.91 -2.79 24.39
N LEU A 485 -1.93 -3.89 23.64
CA LEU A 485 -2.69 -3.99 22.39
C LEU A 485 -4.20 -4.03 22.64
N PHE A 486 -4.67 -4.72 23.68
CA PHE A 486 -6.08 -4.73 24.06
C PHE A 486 -6.54 -3.39 24.63
N ALA A 487 -5.67 -2.66 25.32
CA ALA A 487 -5.94 -1.28 25.69
C ALA A 487 -6.04 -0.39 24.44
N ALA A 488 -5.10 -0.50 23.49
CA ALA A 488 -5.12 0.26 22.25
C ALA A 488 -6.41 0.04 21.43
N GLU A 489 -6.92 -1.19 21.38
CA GLU A 489 -8.19 -1.52 20.72
C GLU A 489 -9.39 -0.75 21.32
N LYS A 490 -9.32 -0.34 22.59
CA LYS A 490 -10.38 0.39 23.30
C LYS A 490 -10.13 1.90 23.42
N THR A 491 -9.08 2.41 22.79
CA THR A 491 -8.69 3.82 22.88
C THR A 491 -9.06 4.57 21.60
N VAL A 492 -9.84 5.66 21.72
CA VAL A 492 -10.18 6.56 20.60
C VAL A 492 -9.31 7.83 20.55
N ASN A 493 -8.47 8.05 21.56
CA ASN A 493 -7.41 9.05 21.49
C ASN A 493 -6.26 8.50 20.63
N LYS A 494 -6.11 9.01 19.41
CA LYS A 494 -5.13 8.48 18.44
C LYS A 494 -3.69 8.51 18.94
N THR A 495 -3.28 9.57 19.65
CA THR A 495 -1.92 9.68 20.21
C THR A 495 -1.66 8.64 21.29
N GLU A 496 -2.60 8.46 22.21
CA GLU A 496 -2.49 7.43 23.25
C GLU A 496 -2.51 6.02 22.66
N GLN A 497 -3.37 5.77 21.67
CA GLN A 497 -3.44 4.48 20.98
C GLN A 497 -2.13 4.13 20.28
N ILE A 498 -1.53 5.08 19.55
CA ILE A 498 -0.20 4.93 18.92
C ILE A 498 0.84 4.52 19.95
N GLU A 499 0.85 5.19 21.10
CA GLU A 499 1.83 4.94 22.17
C GLU A 499 1.70 3.56 22.78
N LEU A 500 0.46 3.06 22.95
CA LEU A 500 0.20 1.70 23.40
C LEU A 500 0.70 0.67 22.37
N VAL A 501 0.39 0.87 21.09
CA VAL A 501 0.87 0.00 20.00
C VAL A 501 2.39 -0.03 19.96
N ARG A 502 3.04 1.14 20.05
CA ARG A 502 4.50 1.26 20.02
C ARG A 502 5.17 0.48 21.15
N LYS A 503 4.63 0.55 22.38
CA LYS A 503 5.13 -0.21 23.54
C LYS A 503 5.00 -1.72 23.35
N ALA A 504 3.88 -2.18 22.78
CA ALA A 504 3.71 -3.60 22.47
C ALA A 504 4.71 -4.06 21.41
N LEU A 505 4.91 -3.27 20.35
CA LEU A 505 5.87 -3.59 19.29
C LEU A 505 7.31 -3.62 19.80
N ASP A 506 7.68 -2.78 20.77
CA ASP A 506 8.98 -2.83 21.43
C ASP A 506 9.18 -4.18 22.15
N ILE A 507 8.18 -4.68 22.89
CA ILE A 507 8.22 -5.98 23.56
C ILE A 507 8.33 -7.12 22.54
N ILE A 508 7.45 -7.14 21.53
CA ILE A 508 7.42 -8.18 20.50
C ILE A 508 8.77 -8.24 19.75
N THR A 509 9.39 -7.08 19.50
CA THR A 509 10.70 -7.01 18.86
C THR A 509 11.77 -7.69 19.73
N GLU A 510 11.78 -7.43 21.03
CA GLU A 510 12.76 -8.02 21.95
C GLU A 510 12.56 -9.53 22.15
N ASP A 511 11.32 -10.00 22.12
CA ASP A 511 11.00 -11.42 22.23
C ASP A 511 11.30 -12.20 20.94
N GLN A 512 11.46 -11.51 19.81
CA GLN A 512 11.88 -12.07 18.54
C GLN A 512 11.10 -13.34 18.14
N PRO A 513 9.76 -13.30 17.99
CA PRO A 513 8.95 -14.48 17.61
C PRO A 513 9.20 -14.99 16.19
N GLY A 514 9.97 -14.23 15.41
CA GLY A 514 10.37 -14.54 14.05
C GLY A 514 11.41 -13.54 13.57
N VAL A 515 11.68 -13.51 12.27
CA VAL A 515 12.56 -12.50 11.63
C VAL A 515 11.75 -11.71 10.62
N TRP A 516 11.76 -10.38 10.75
CA TRP A 516 11.17 -9.49 9.76
C TRP A 516 12.17 -9.32 8.62
N ILE A 517 11.88 -9.87 7.43
CA ILE A 517 12.88 -10.03 6.38
C ILE A 517 12.94 -8.78 5.51
N VAL A 518 11.88 -8.53 4.75
CA VAL A 518 11.76 -7.43 3.81
C VAL A 518 10.36 -6.82 3.83
N SER A 519 10.27 -5.54 3.54
CA SER A 519 9.01 -4.86 3.20
C SER A 519 8.63 -5.25 1.77
N ARG A 520 7.43 -5.77 1.55
CA ARG A 520 6.99 -6.14 0.20
C ARG A 520 6.78 -4.87 -0.62
N THR A 521 7.21 -4.89 -1.86
CA THR A 521 7.04 -3.77 -2.81
C THR A 521 5.95 -4.10 -3.82
N PHE A 522 5.07 -3.13 -4.05
CA PHE A 522 4.10 -3.16 -5.13
C PHE A 522 4.62 -2.41 -6.35
N VAL A 523 4.01 -2.73 -7.50
CA VAL A 523 4.37 -2.17 -8.80
C VAL A 523 3.14 -1.53 -9.41
N ALA A 524 3.35 -0.36 -10.00
CA ALA A 524 2.39 0.24 -10.92
C ALA A 524 3.11 0.76 -12.17
N ALA A 525 2.39 0.84 -13.28
CA ALA A 525 2.88 1.42 -14.52
C ALA A 525 1.82 2.33 -15.12
N LEU A 526 2.23 3.49 -15.64
CA LEU A 526 1.36 4.50 -16.23
C LEU A 526 1.90 4.97 -17.59
N ASN A 527 0.99 5.15 -18.53
CA ASN A 527 1.20 5.89 -19.76
C ASN A 527 1.23 7.39 -19.48
N THR A 528 2.36 8.04 -19.77
CA THR A 528 2.66 9.43 -19.42
C THR A 528 1.81 10.46 -20.16
N LYS A 529 0.90 10.04 -21.04
CA LYS A 529 -0.17 10.91 -21.55
C LYS A 529 -1.20 11.29 -20.49
N PHE A 530 -1.26 10.57 -19.36
CA PHE A 530 -2.10 10.90 -18.20
C PHE A 530 -1.28 11.50 -17.07
N SER A 531 -1.94 12.32 -16.25
CA SER A 531 -1.36 12.87 -15.03
C SER A 531 -0.97 11.75 -14.06
N ASP A 532 0.07 12.01 -13.28
CA ASP A 532 0.55 11.10 -12.24
C ASP A 532 -0.30 11.19 -10.96
N ALA A 533 -1.56 11.62 -11.07
CA ALA A 533 -2.53 11.54 -9.97
C ALA A 533 -2.85 10.10 -9.54
N LEU A 534 -2.49 9.11 -10.38
CA LEU A 534 -2.49 7.68 -10.07
C LEU A 534 -1.16 7.20 -9.48
N GLN A 535 -0.17 8.07 -9.30
CA GLN A 535 1.12 7.67 -8.77
C GLN A 535 0.93 7.03 -7.38
N PRO A 536 1.43 5.80 -7.20
CA PRO A 536 1.56 5.20 -5.87
C PRO A 536 2.45 6.08 -4.97
N GLY A 537 2.06 6.27 -3.72
CA GLY A 537 2.74 7.18 -2.81
C GLY A 537 2.18 7.09 -1.39
N VAL A 538 2.45 8.10 -0.55
CA VAL A 538 1.95 8.16 0.85
C VAL A 538 0.43 7.96 0.95
N TRP A 539 -0.27 8.11 -0.18
CA TRP A 539 -1.71 7.98 -0.40
C TRP A 539 -2.31 6.59 -0.30
N GLU A 540 -1.50 5.58 -0.07
CA GLU A 540 -1.99 4.23 -0.04
C GLU A 540 -1.96 3.72 1.41
N ASN A 541 -3.08 3.25 1.95
CA ASN A 541 -3.14 2.87 3.37
C ASN A 541 -4.21 1.82 3.67
N GLY A 542 -3.74 0.59 3.95
CA GLY A 542 -4.41 -0.71 3.83
C GLY A 542 -5.95 -0.74 3.78
N TRP A 543 -6.49 -1.18 2.63
CA TRP A 543 -7.85 -1.69 2.44
C TRP A 543 -8.99 -0.74 2.00
N GLY A 544 -8.75 0.52 1.61
CA GLY A 544 -9.76 1.28 0.84
C GLY A 544 -9.63 2.80 0.51
N THR A 545 -10.29 3.23 -0.59
CA THR A 545 -10.58 4.57 -1.22
C THR A 545 -9.44 5.54 -1.50
N ALA A 546 -8.33 5.52 -0.77
CA ALA A 546 -7.28 6.51 -1.02
C ALA A 546 -6.47 6.27 -2.31
N TYR A 547 -6.63 5.09 -2.94
CA TYR A 547 -5.62 4.46 -3.81
C TYR A 547 -5.68 4.81 -5.28
N MET A 548 -6.90 4.98 -5.80
CA MET A 548 -7.13 5.38 -7.17
C MET A 548 -8.16 6.47 -7.06
N ARG A 549 -7.72 7.72 -7.24
CA ARG A 549 -8.61 8.87 -7.39
C ARG A 549 -8.75 9.17 -8.88
N PRO A 550 -9.32 8.27 -9.70
CA PRO A 550 -9.41 8.49 -11.14
C PRO A 550 -10.19 9.77 -11.46
N GLU A 551 -10.98 10.29 -10.53
CA GLU A 551 -11.62 11.58 -10.68
C GLU A 551 -10.64 12.74 -10.81
N LYS A 552 -9.45 12.63 -10.19
CA LYS A 552 -8.36 13.62 -10.26
C LYS A 552 -7.42 13.40 -11.45
N VAL A 553 -7.58 12.32 -12.19
CA VAL A 553 -6.73 11.99 -13.35
C VAL A 553 -7.18 12.79 -14.55
N PHE A 554 -6.24 13.38 -15.28
CA PHE A 554 -6.51 14.14 -16.50
C PHE A 554 -5.45 13.85 -17.56
N MET A 555 -5.76 14.14 -18.81
CA MET A 555 -4.80 14.05 -19.90
C MET A 555 -3.79 15.22 -19.83
N LEU A 556 -2.49 14.90 -19.91
CA LEU A 556 -1.41 15.89 -19.95
C LEU A 556 -1.19 16.46 -21.35
N THR A 557 -1.65 15.75 -22.38
CA THR A 557 -1.60 16.24 -23.77
C THR A 557 -2.91 16.93 -24.11
N THR A 558 -2.85 18.24 -24.37
CA THR A 558 -3.87 18.87 -25.22
C THR A 558 -3.78 18.18 -26.57
N MET A 559 -4.75 17.34 -26.90
CA MET A 559 -4.94 16.97 -28.30
C MET A 559 -5.16 18.29 -29.05
N THR A 560 -4.15 18.72 -29.79
CA THR A 560 -4.37 19.65 -30.89
C THR A 560 -5.36 18.91 -31.78
N THR A 561 -6.62 19.33 -31.73
CA THR A 561 -7.66 18.93 -32.66
C THR A 561 -7.13 19.24 -34.05
N THR A 562 -6.53 18.24 -34.68
CA THR A 562 -6.29 18.27 -36.12
C THR A 562 -7.66 18.11 -36.75
N THR A 563 -8.15 19.21 -37.30
CA THR A 563 -9.38 19.31 -38.08
C THR A 563 -9.47 18.13 -39.05
N PRO A 564 -10.64 17.46 -39.21
CA PRO A 564 -10.74 16.37 -40.15
C PRO A 564 -10.56 16.92 -41.57
N SER A 565 -9.62 16.35 -42.31
CA SER A 565 -9.54 16.53 -43.77
C SER A 565 -10.72 15.79 -44.42
N PRO A 566 -11.34 16.32 -45.47
CA PRO A 566 -12.61 15.78 -45.98
C PRO A 566 -12.39 14.47 -46.76
N THR A 567 -13.21 13.49 -46.38
CA THR A 567 -13.80 12.37 -47.15
C THR A 567 -13.04 11.78 -48.34
N PRO A 568 -12.79 10.45 -48.36
CA PRO A 568 -12.73 9.68 -49.59
C PRO A 568 -14.09 9.04 -49.91
N SER A 569 -14.51 9.14 -51.17
CA SER A 569 -15.69 8.49 -51.77
C SER A 569 -15.58 6.95 -51.80
N PRO A 570 -16.71 6.22 -52.01
CA PRO A 570 -16.84 4.83 -51.61
C PRO A 570 -16.38 3.84 -52.69
N ILE A 571 -15.79 2.72 -52.27
CA ILE A 571 -15.60 1.55 -53.12
C ILE A 571 -16.12 0.31 -52.37
N SER A 572 -16.98 -0.44 -53.05
CA SER A 572 -17.59 -1.72 -52.66
C SER A 572 -16.91 -2.87 -53.46
N PRO A 573 -17.27 -4.16 -53.28
CA PRO A 573 -16.76 -5.09 -52.27
C PRO A 573 -15.90 -6.25 -52.86
N THR A 574 -15.15 -6.93 -51.96
CA THR A 574 -14.63 -8.33 -51.93
C THR A 574 -14.03 -8.97 -53.21
N PRO A 575 -12.91 -9.70 -53.10
CA PRO A 575 -13.06 -11.16 -53.28
C PRO A 575 -12.13 -12.06 -52.41
N SER A 576 -12.73 -13.22 -52.05
CA SER A 576 -12.20 -14.59 -52.02
C SER A 576 -10.96 -15.00 -51.20
N ILE A 577 -11.23 -16.00 -50.35
CA ILE A 577 -10.34 -16.90 -49.62
C ILE A 577 -9.70 -17.92 -50.59
N THR A 578 -8.43 -18.28 -50.38
CA THR A 578 -7.88 -19.60 -50.75
C THR A 578 -6.75 -20.01 -49.78
N PRO A 579 -6.69 -21.27 -49.30
CA PRO A 579 -5.75 -21.73 -48.26
C PRO A 579 -4.54 -22.50 -48.83
N MET A 580 -3.43 -22.53 -48.08
CA MET A 580 -2.32 -23.53 -48.03
C MET A 580 -1.10 -22.82 -47.38
N THR A 581 -0.18 -23.41 -46.59
CA THR A 581 0.27 -24.79 -46.40
C THR A 581 1.07 -24.86 -45.08
N THR A 582 1.12 -26.06 -44.52
CA THR A 582 1.97 -26.53 -43.41
C THR A 582 3.46 -26.22 -43.57
N TYR A 583 4.13 -25.86 -42.46
CA TYR A 583 5.59 -25.92 -42.34
C TYR A 583 6.01 -26.80 -41.15
N THR A 584 6.85 -27.77 -41.48
CA THR A 584 7.44 -28.80 -40.62
C THR A 584 8.65 -28.24 -39.87
N THR A 585 8.75 -28.63 -38.60
CA THR A 585 9.86 -28.35 -37.69
C THR A 585 11.14 -29.04 -38.14
N THR A 586 12.27 -28.31 -38.20
CA THR A 586 13.59 -28.92 -38.27
C THR A 586 14.50 -28.33 -37.19
N THR A 587 14.90 -29.17 -36.25
CA THR A 587 15.86 -28.91 -35.19
C THR A 587 17.27 -28.92 -35.79
N THR A 588 18.09 -27.90 -35.51
CA THR A 588 19.54 -27.98 -35.76
C THR A 588 20.29 -27.39 -34.56
N THR A 589 21.12 -28.23 -33.96
CA THR A 589 22.10 -27.93 -32.91
C THR A 589 23.47 -27.64 -33.52
N ALA A 590 24.12 -26.54 -33.16
CA ALA A 590 25.59 -26.35 -33.19
C ALA A 590 25.98 -25.04 -32.45
N PRO A 591 27.27 -24.73 -32.17
CA PRO A 591 27.85 -24.82 -30.83
C PRO A 591 28.25 -23.45 -30.23
N VAL A 592 28.54 -23.49 -28.93
CA VAL A 592 29.03 -22.40 -28.08
C VAL A 592 30.44 -21.96 -28.51
N THR A 593 30.63 -20.66 -28.72
CA THR A 593 31.95 -20.00 -28.71
C THR A 593 31.88 -18.68 -27.94
N SER A 594 32.64 -18.61 -26.86
CA SER A 594 32.88 -17.41 -26.04
C SER A 594 33.84 -16.45 -26.74
N PRO A 595 33.67 -15.12 -26.58
CA PRO A 595 34.80 -14.21 -26.61
C PRO A 595 34.92 -13.42 -25.30
N THR A 596 36.07 -13.59 -24.67
CA THR A 596 36.63 -12.77 -23.60
C THR A 596 37.09 -11.42 -24.17
N SER A 597 36.73 -10.30 -23.53
CA SER A 597 37.42 -9.01 -23.66
C SER A 597 37.13 -8.10 -22.45
N PRO A 598 38.06 -7.18 -22.12
CA PRO A 598 38.33 -6.76 -20.74
C PRO A 598 37.44 -5.64 -20.21
N ILE A 599 37.32 -5.64 -18.89
CA ILE A 599 36.61 -4.67 -18.05
C ILE A 599 37.32 -3.30 -18.10
N THR A 600 36.59 -2.25 -18.47
CA THR A 600 36.96 -0.86 -18.21
C THR A 600 36.03 -0.27 -17.15
N THR A 601 36.59 0.07 -16.00
CA THR A 601 35.93 0.74 -14.88
C THR A 601 35.62 2.20 -15.21
N PRO A 602 34.38 2.72 -15.02
CA PRO A 602 34.15 4.15 -15.01
C PRO A 602 34.35 4.70 -13.59
N THR A 603 35.23 5.69 -13.49
CA THR A 603 35.46 6.51 -12.30
C THR A 603 34.19 7.29 -11.94
N THR A 604 33.67 7.08 -10.72
CA THR A 604 32.56 7.84 -10.15
C THR A 604 33.06 9.18 -9.61
N THR A 605 32.55 10.30 -10.12
CA THR A 605 32.57 11.59 -9.40
C THR A 605 31.56 11.55 -8.25
N PRO A 606 31.91 11.97 -7.02
CA PRO A 606 30.98 11.96 -5.90
C PRO A 606 29.93 13.07 -6.06
N VAL A 607 28.65 12.69 -5.96
CA VAL A 607 27.54 13.63 -5.84
C VAL A 607 27.45 14.05 -4.37
N THR A 608 27.71 15.33 -4.10
CA THR A 608 27.52 15.94 -2.77
C THR A 608 26.03 15.94 -2.42
N PRO A 609 25.63 15.54 -1.19
CA PRO A 609 24.23 15.60 -0.78
C PRO A 609 23.72 17.05 -0.75
N GLY A 610 22.57 17.30 -1.37
CA GLY A 610 21.85 18.56 -1.26
C GLY A 610 21.40 18.81 0.18
N ILE A 611 21.52 20.05 0.63
CA ILE A 611 21.06 20.51 1.95
C ILE A 611 19.52 20.45 1.98
N SER A 612 18.93 19.79 2.99
CA SER A 612 17.48 19.67 3.10
C SER A 612 16.80 21.03 3.30
N THR A 613 15.56 21.17 2.84
CA THR A 613 14.74 22.39 3.01
C THR A 613 14.63 22.82 4.48
N GLU A 614 14.55 21.85 5.40
CA GLU A 614 14.52 22.09 6.84
C GLU A 614 15.85 22.69 7.34
N THR A 615 16.98 22.24 6.81
CA THR A 615 18.30 22.79 7.12
C THR A 615 18.43 24.23 6.59
N ILE A 616 17.88 24.52 5.41
CA ILE A 616 17.84 25.87 4.85
C ILE A 616 16.98 26.79 5.73
N ILE A 617 15.81 26.34 6.16
CA ILE A 617 14.93 27.11 7.06
C ILE A 617 15.63 27.37 8.40
N ALA A 618 16.30 26.37 8.98
CA ALA A 618 17.05 26.52 10.22
C ALA A 618 18.18 27.55 10.09
N ILE A 619 18.93 27.53 8.98
CA ILE A 619 19.99 28.51 8.70
C ILE A 619 19.41 29.92 8.58
N VAL A 620 18.26 30.08 7.90
CA VAL A 620 17.60 31.38 7.76
C VAL A 620 17.09 31.93 9.10
N VAL A 621 16.49 31.09 9.94
CA VAL A 621 16.02 31.48 11.28
C VAL A 621 17.18 31.91 12.18
N VAL A 622 18.29 31.15 12.17
CA VAL A 622 19.50 31.51 12.93
C VAL A 622 20.08 32.83 12.42
N ALA A 623 20.14 33.05 11.11
CA ALA A 623 20.61 34.30 10.53
C ALA A 623 19.74 35.50 10.97
N ILE A 624 18.41 35.35 10.99
CA ILE A 624 17.49 36.40 11.46
C ILE A 624 17.72 36.71 12.95
N ILE A 625 17.89 35.68 13.79
CA ILE A 625 18.16 35.87 15.22
C ILE A 625 19.49 36.59 15.46
N VAL A 626 20.54 36.23 14.72
CA VAL A 626 21.85 36.89 14.82
C VAL A 626 21.77 38.35 14.38
N ILE A 627 21.07 38.64 13.28
CA ILE A 627 20.89 40.02 12.79
C ILE A 627 20.07 40.85 13.80
N ALA A 628 19.00 40.29 14.35
CA ALA A 628 18.20 40.95 15.38
C ALA A 628 19.00 41.20 16.66
N GLY A 629 19.79 40.22 17.11
CA GLY A 629 20.69 40.34 18.26
C GLY A 629 21.76 41.40 18.06
N LEU A 630 22.35 41.47 16.86
CA LEU A 630 23.34 42.49 16.49
C LEU A 630 22.72 43.89 16.44
N GLY A 631 21.49 44.01 15.93
CA GLY A 631 20.72 45.26 15.93
C GLY A 631 20.46 45.77 17.35
N ILE A 632 20.05 44.89 18.27
CA ILE A 632 19.84 45.23 19.68
C ILE A 632 21.16 45.60 20.37
N TYR A 633 22.24 44.86 20.11
CA TYR A 633 23.58 45.15 20.64
C TYR A 633 24.10 46.53 20.21
N LEU A 634 23.94 46.87 18.93
CA LEU A 634 24.34 48.17 18.39
C LEU A 634 23.44 49.31 18.88
N ALA A 635 22.15 49.07 19.09
CA ALA A 635 21.23 50.04 19.68
C ALA A 635 21.55 50.34 21.16
N ARG A 636 21.99 49.33 21.92
CA ARG A 636 22.42 49.49 23.33
C ARG A 636 23.75 50.23 23.48
N ARG A 637 24.64 50.18 22.48
CA ARG A 637 25.91 50.93 22.47
C ARG A 637 25.78 52.41 22.02
N ARG A 638 24.61 52.82 21.56
CA ARG A 638 24.31 54.21 21.15
C ARG A 638 23.53 55.01 22.21
N LYS A 639 23.34 54.47 23.42
CA LYS A 639 22.83 55.21 24.58
C LYS A 639 23.94 55.54 25.56
#